data_AF-A0A822E8U9-F1
#
_entry.id   AF-A0A822E8U9-F1
#
_cell.length_a   1.000
_cell.length_b   1.000
_cell.length_c   1.000
_cell.angle_alpha   90.00
_cell.angle_beta   90.00
_cell.angle_gamma   90.00
#
_symmetry.space_group_name_H-M   'P 1'
#
loop_
_entity.id
_entity.type
_entity.pdbx_description
1 polymer ?
#
loop_
_entity_poly.entity_id
_entity_poly.type
_entity_poly.pdbx_seq_one_letter_code
_entity_poly.pdbx_strand_id
1 'polypeptide(L)'
;MLSKEQTQELLNWAREEGWNPGLNDAEIFWQTDKEGFYGFLYGNEMIAGGSIVSYNGNFGFMGLFIVKPAYRHLGIGNKLWHLRKEKLLSRLNKGASIGMDGVVDMQGFYAKGGFELHFKDERYVRSGQLFPANEFVSTITELEFKDIAQYDAHCFGFNRNHFIIPWIKVSNSFSYLYKHKNQVKGFVVMRKAVDGYKIGPLFAETYEVAAALYQSCLTAAQNENVFLDIPLNNELAFDEVTEEISHWSYKVVKGDNNTVRVDIDGRLYTPQEISAMVLQKMKKTAEDYLGTEVTDAVITVPAYFNDAQRQATKEAGEIAGLNVKRIVNEPTAAALAYGLDKKGQDQKIAVFDLGGGTFDISVLDLGDGVFEVKSTNGDTHLGGDDFDKVIMDWLADQFKTQEAIDLRKDPMALQRLKEAAEKAKVELSSSTETEINLPYITAVDGVPKHLVVKLSRAKFEALADKLFDRCLKPCEAALKDAGYSTSQIDEVILVGGSSRIPKVQEIVEKFFGKKANRSVNPDEVVAIGAAIQGGVLTGEVKDVLLLDVTPLTLGIETMGGVLTPMIPSNTTIPTKKTEVFSTASDNQPGVEIHVLQGERPMAAQNKSLGRFNLTDIPPAQRGVPQIEVTFDIDANGMLHVSAKDKGTGKEQKIKIEAGSGLSKEEVERMKADAKAHEAEDKAAKEKVEKIDPTKPPKVETTACNAFDKLSILSPEIYKA
;
A
#
# COMPACT_ATOMS: atom_id res chain seq x y z
N MET A 1 -20.81 15.74 36.96
CA MET A 1 -19.53 15.02 37.11
C MET A 1 -19.80 13.84 38.02
N LEU A 2 -19.14 12.70 37.78
CA LEU A 2 -19.32 11.49 38.58
C LEU A 2 -18.36 11.48 39.78
N SER A 3 -18.74 10.80 40.87
CA SER A 3 -17.82 10.47 41.97
C SER A 3 -16.91 9.29 41.61
N LYS A 4 -15.84 9.06 42.39
CA LYS A 4 -14.93 7.92 42.20
C LYS A 4 -15.69 6.58 42.27
N GLU A 5 -16.66 6.47 43.15
CA GLU A 5 -17.47 5.25 43.32
C GLU A 5 -18.35 5.01 42.08
N GLN A 6 -18.90 6.07 41.49
CA GLN A 6 -19.72 6.00 40.28
C GLN A 6 -18.89 5.63 39.04
N THR A 7 -17.60 5.99 38.96
CA THR A 7 -16.76 5.56 37.82
C THR A 7 -16.53 4.05 37.81
N GLN A 8 -16.45 3.43 39.00
CA GLN A 8 -16.34 1.97 39.12
C GLN A 8 -17.64 1.27 38.69
N GLU A 9 -18.79 1.89 38.94
CA GLU A 9 -20.10 1.38 38.50
C GLU A 9 -20.19 1.32 36.96
N LEU A 10 -19.65 2.32 36.24
CA LEU A 10 -19.59 2.28 34.77
C LEU A 10 -18.79 1.08 34.25
N LEU A 11 -17.66 0.79 34.91
CA LEU A 11 -16.81 -0.32 34.53
C LEU A 11 -17.51 -1.65 34.83
N ASN A 12 -18.25 -1.75 35.93
CA ASN A 12 -19.07 -2.93 36.24
C ASN A 12 -20.15 -3.17 35.18
N TRP A 13 -20.87 -2.13 34.73
CA TRP A 13 -21.84 -2.28 33.63
C TRP A 13 -21.19 -2.77 32.34
N ALA A 14 -19.99 -2.28 32.01
CA ALA A 14 -19.28 -2.77 30.82
C ALA A 14 -18.99 -4.28 30.93
N ARG A 15 -18.60 -4.76 32.12
CA ARG A 15 -18.40 -6.20 32.37
C ARG A 15 -19.70 -7.00 32.23
N GLU A 16 -20.81 -6.49 32.79
CA GLU A 16 -22.13 -7.11 32.70
C GLU A 16 -22.61 -7.24 31.25
N GLU A 17 -22.21 -6.29 30.38
CA GLU A 17 -22.49 -6.33 28.94
C GLU A 17 -21.47 -7.18 28.14
N GLY A 18 -20.57 -7.90 28.82
CA GLY A 18 -19.61 -8.82 28.19
C GLY A 18 -18.33 -8.16 27.66
N TRP A 19 -18.07 -6.90 28.01
CA TRP A 19 -16.84 -6.23 27.60
C TRP A 19 -15.68 -6.70 28.49
N ASN A 20 -14.45 -6.61 27.99
CA ASN A 20 -13.24 -6.98 28.74
C ASN A 20 -12.45 -5.74 29.22
N PRO A 21 -12.97 -4.85 30.09
CA PRO A 21 -12.19 -3.73 30.61
C PRO A 21 -11.09 -4.20 31.56
N GLY A 22 -10.01 -3.42 31.69
CA GLY A 22 -9.03 -3.65 32.76
C GLY A 22 -9.69 -3.49 34.13
N LEU A 23 -9.26 -4.27 35.12
CA LEU A 23 -9.94 -4.29 36.43
C LEU A 23 -9.91 -2.93 37.14
N ASN A 24 -8.86 -2.14 36.87
CA ASN A 24 -8.57 -0.88 37.54
C ASN A 24 -8.56 0.33 36.57
N ASP A 25 -9.05 0.16 35.33
CA ASP A 25 -8.97 1.22 34.30
C ASP A 25 -9.67 2.51 34.77
N ALA A 26 -10.84 2.40 35.41
CA ALA A 26 -11.59 3.54 35.95
C ALA A 26 -10.79 4.32 37.01
N GLU A 27 -10.04 3.64 37.88
CA GLU A 27 -9.19 4.28 38.88
C GLU A 27 -8.01 4.99 38.24
N ILE A 28 -7.35 4.37 37.26
CA ILE A 28 -6.21 4.97 36.55
C ILE A 28 -6.64 6.24 35.80
N PHE A 29 -7.76 6.15 35.07
CA PHE A 29 -8.31 7.31 34.37
C PHE A 29 -8.73 8.42 35.35
N TRP A 30 -9.31 8.07 36.51
CA TRP A 30 -9.64 9.04 37.57
C TRP A 30 -8.40 9.72 38.16
N GLN A 31 -7.32 8.98 38.39
CA GLN A 31 -6.04 9.56 38.85
C GLN A 31 -5.42 10.49 37.81
N THR A 32 -5.62 10.18 36.53
CA THR A 32 -5.11 10.97 35.40
C THR A 32 -5.89 12.29 35.22
N ASP A 33 -7.24 12.24 35.26
CA ASP A 33 -8.12 13.42 35.13
C ASP A 33 -9.40 13.24 35.98
N LYS A 34 -9.39 13.82 37.19
CA LYS A 34 -10.52 13.75 38.13
C LYS A 34 -11.77 14.47 37.64
N GLU A 35 -11.62 15.42 36.73
CA GLU A 35 -12.72 16.19 36.13
C GLU A 35 -13.16 15.61 34.79
N GLY A 36 -12.67 14.42 34.44
CA GLY A 36 -12.91 13.75 33.17
C GLY A 36 -14.21 12.95 33.09
N PHE A 37 -14.91 12.73 34.21
CA PHE A 37 -16.04 11.79 34.25
C PHE A 37 -17.40 12.49 34.32
N TYR A 38 -18.26 12.15 33.37
CA TYR A 38 -19.58 12.74 33.20
C TYR A 38 -20.63 11.65 33.08
N GLY A 39 -21.84 11.92 33.58
CA GLY A 39 -22.96 11.00 33.47
C GLY A 39 -24.28 11.69 33.74
N PHE A 40 -25.36 10.97 33.45
CA PHE A 40 -26.73 11.41 33.69
C PHE A 40 -27.35 10.61 34.83
N LEU A 41 -28.18 11.31 35.62
CA LEU A 41 -28.99 10.73 36.68
C LEU A 41 -30.47 10.78 36.27
N TYR A 42 -31.22 9.73 36.58
CA TYR A 42 -32.69 9.75 36.60
C TYR A 42 -33.14 9.66 38.06
N GLY A 43 -33.65 10.77 38.61
CA GLY A 43 -33.77 10.91 40.06
C GLY A 43 -32.40 10.84 40.73
N ASN A 44 -32.19 9.84 41.59
CA ASN A 44 -30.89 9.59 42.26
C ASN A 44 -30.09 8.43 41.65
N GLU A 45 -30.59 7.79 40.59
CA GLU A 45 -29.94 6.64 39.96
C GLU A 45 -29.08 7.08 38.77
N MET A 46 -27.85 6.60 38.67
CA MET A 46 -27.02 6.80 37.47
C MET A 46 -27.52 5.89 36.34
N ILE A 47 -27.71 6.48 35.15
CA ILE A 47 -28.28 5.76 33.99
C ILE A 47 -27.34 5.74 32.78
N ALA A 48 -26.34 6.62 32.76
CA ALA A 48 -25.35 6.72 31.69
C ALA A 48 -24.09 7.42 32.19
N GLY A 49 -22.93 7.07 31.65
CA GLY A 49 -21.69 7.78 31.94
C GLY A 49 -20.56 7.51 30.95
N GLY A 50 -19.52 8.33 31.07
CA GLY A 50 -18.24 8.06 30.45
C GLY A 50 -17.18 9.12 30.72
N SER A 51 -15.98 8.85 30.20
CA SER A 51 -14.79 9.63 30.51
C SER A 51 -14.28 10.43 29.32
N ILE A 52 -13.56 11.50 29.64
CA ILE A 52 -12.64 12.23 28.79
C ILE A 52 -11.34 12.43 29.54
N VAL A 53 -10.22 12.55 28.83
CA VAL A 53 -8.91 12.91 29.38
C VAL A 53 -8.25 13.90 28.44
N SER A 54 -7.73 15.00 28.98
CA SER A 54 -6.85 15.92 28.23
C SER A 54 -5.41 15.75 28.71
N TYR A 55 -4.50 15.44 27.79
CA TYR A 55 -3.08 15.35 28.06
C TYR A 55 -2.41 16.67 27.69
N ASN A 56 -2.42 17.61 28.65
CA ASN A 56 -1.86 18.96 28.51
C ASN A 56 -2.37 19.73 27.27
N GLY A 57 -3.58 19.42 26.80
CA GLY A 57 -4.17 20.04 25.62
C GLY A 57 -3.66 19.54 24.26
N ASN A 58 -2.60 18.71 24.22
CA ASN A 58 -1.98 18.27 22.96
C ASN A 58 -2.55 16.95 22.43
N PHE A 59 -3.14 16.14 23.30
CA PHE A 59 -3.84 14.91 22.95
C PHE A 59 -5.07 14.76 23.85
N GLY A 60 -6.19 14.35 23.27
CA GLY A 60 -7.42 14.03 23.99
C GLY A 60 -7.72 12.55 23.93
N PHE A 61 -8.44 12.02 24.92
CA PHE A 61 -8.99 10.68 24.86
C PHE A 61 -10.44 10.69 25.34
N MET A 62 -11.32 9.97 24.66
CA MET A 62 -12.70 9.72 25.10
C MET A 62 -12.93 8.21 25.24
N GLY A 63 -13.32 7.77 26.44
CA GLY A 63 -13.46 6.34 26.75
C GLY A 63 -14.59 6.05 27.73
N LEU A 64 -14.70 4.77 28.13
CA LEU A 64 -15.65 4.27 29.14
C LEU A 64 -17.09 4.75 28.92
N PHE A 65 -17.58 4.72 27.68
CA PHE A 65 -18.91 5.20 27.34
C PHE A 65 -19.95 4.09 27.46
N ILE A 66 -20.90 4.25 28.37
CA ILE A 66 -21.97 3.27 28.54
C ILE A 66 -23.29 3.93 28.96
N VAL A 67 -24.39 3.39 28.43
CA VAL A 67 -25.77 3.77 28.77
C VAL A 67 -26.52 2.50 29.12
N LYS A 68 -27.19 2.49 30.28
CA LYS A 68 -28.01 1.35 30.72
C LYS A 68 -29.00 0.96 29.62
N PRO A 69 -29.15 -0.33 29.28
CA PRO A 69 -29.99 -0.79 28.17
C PRO A 69 -31.40 -0.20 28.13
N ALA A 70 -32.06 -0.12 29.30
CA ALA A 70 -33.41 0.41 29.44
C ALA A 70 -33.57 1.88 29.00
N TYR A 71 -32.49 2.67 28.95
CA TYR A 71 -32.52 4.11 28.68
C TYR A 71 -31.95 4.51 27.32
N ARG A 72 -31.43 3.55 26.53
CA ARG A 72 -30.77 3.82 25.24
C ARG A 72 -31.69 4.48 24.21
N HIS A 73 -32.97 4.12 24.21
CA HIS A 73 -33.98 4.63 23.29
C HIS A 73 -34.36 6.11 23.53
N LEU A 74 -33.97 6.70 24.67
CA LEU A 74 -34.32 8.07 25.06
C LEU A 74 -33.35 9.13 24.52
N GLY A 75 -32.37 8.75 23.70
CA GLY A 75 -31.38 9.66 23.13
C GLY A 75 -30.35 10.21 24.14
N ILE A 76 -30.28 9.63 25.35
CA ILE A 76 -29.35 10.06 26.42
C ILE A 76 -27.89 9.85 26.00
N GLY A 77 -27.60 8.77 25.26
CA GLY A 77 -26.27 8.48 24.74
C GLY A 77 -25.73 9.61 23.85
N ASN A 78 -26.54 10.12 22.93
CA ASN A 78 -26.17 11.25 22.06
C ASN A 78 -25.90 12.51 22.87
N LYS A 79 -26.77 12.84 23.84
CA LYS A 79 -26.56 14.00 24.72
C LYS A 79 -25.26 13.90 25.50
N LEU A 80 -24.95 12.71 26.03
CA LEU A 80 -23.74 12.46 26.80
C LEU A 80 -22.49 12.53 25.92
N TRP A 81 -22.58 12.02 24.69
CA TRP A 81 -21.53 12.12 23.69
C TRP A 81 -21.18 13.57 23.38
N HIS A 82 -22.17 14.40 23.01
CA HIS A 82 -21.94 15.81 22.69
C HIS A 82 -21.38 16.60 23.88
N LEU A 83 -21.94 16.40 25.08
CA LEU A 83 -21.42 17.03 26.29
C LEU A 83 -19.93 16.72 26.49
N ARG A 84 -19.55 15.43 26.40
CA ARG A 84 -18.15 15.01 26.59
C ARG A 84 -17.25 15.56 25.49
N LYS A 85 -17.70 15.54 24.23
CA LYS A 85 -16.97 16.12 23.09
C LYS A 85 -16.69 17.61 23.33
N GLU A 86 -17.71 18.40 23.66
CA GLU A 86 -17.56 19.83 23.93
C GLU A 86 -16.62 20.10 25.10
N LYS A 87 -16.76 19.34 26.20
CA LYS A 87 -15.88 19.45 27.36
C LYS A 87 -14.44 19.12 27.02
N LEU A 88 -14.19 18.07 26.23
CA LEU A 88 -12.84 17.72 25.79
C LEU A 88 -12.27 18.78 24.86
N LEU A 89 -13.00 19.20 23.83
CA LEU A 89 -12.54 20.23 22.89
C LEU A 89 -12.21 21.56 23.59
N SER A 90 -12.95 21.93 24.65
CA SER A 90 -12.63 23.13 25.43
C SER A 90 -11.30 23.05 26.20
N ARG A 91 -10.74 21.85 26.33
CA ARG A 91 -9.47 21.56 27.03
C ARG A 91 -8.33 21.22 26.07
N LEU A 92 -8.54 21.28 24.75
CA LEU A 92 -7.56 20.91 23.73
C LEU A 92 -7.09 22.12 22.91
N ASN A 93 -5.81 22.08 22.53
CA ASN A 93 -5.23 23.01 21.58
C ASN A 93 -5.74 22.70 20.16
N LYS A 94 -5.77 23.73 19.30
CA LYS A 94 -6.14 23.55 17.89
C LYS A 94 -5.17 22.57 17.22
N GLY A 95 -5.70 21.54 16.55
CA GLY A 95 -4.91 20.50 15.89
C GLY A 95 -4.54 19.30 16.77
N ALA A 96 -5.00 19.23 18.01
CA ALA A 96 -4.79 18.06 18.87
C ALA A 96 -5.61 16.84 18.39
N SER A 97 -4.98 15.67 18.38
CA SER A 97 -5.64 14.40 18.07
C SER A 97 -6.49 13.92 19.24
N ILE A 98 -7.61 13.24 18.95
CA ILE A 98 -8.47 12.62 19.97
C ILE A 98 -8.49 11.12 19.75
N GLY A 99 -7.96 10.37 20.71
CA GLY A 99 -8.12 8.93 20.78
C GLY A 99 -9.53 8.54 21.23
N MET A 100 -10.05 7.47 20.65
CA MET A 100 -11.35 6.87 21.00
C MET A 100 -11.17 5.47 21.54
N ASP A 101 -12.14 5.00 22.33
CA ASP A 101 -12.21 3.59 22.71
C ASP A 101 -12.34 2.72 21.44
N GLY A 102 -11.46 1.72 21.30
CA GLY A 102 -11.25 0.89 20.10
C GLY A 102 -12.37 -0.12 19.82
N VAL A 103 -13.63 0.27 20.01
CA VAL A 103 -14.80 -0.54 19.71
C VAL A 103 -15.17 -0.32 18.25
N VAL A 104 -14.84 -1.30 17.41
CA VAL A 104 -15.06 -1.24 15.95
C VAL A 104 -16.52 -0.91 15.61
N ASP A 105 -17.48 -1.49 16.33
CA ASP A 105 -18.92 -1.26 16.12
C ASP A 105 -19.35 0.20 16.38
N MET A 106 -18.54 0.97 17.12
CA MET A 106 -18.81 2.38 17.40
C MET A 106 -18.21 3.33 16.36
N GLN A 107 -17.44 2.85 15.37
CA GLN A 107 -16.82 3.71 14.35
C GLN A 107 -17.84 4.54 13.57
N GLY A 108 -18.95 3.92 13.14
CA GLY A 108 -20.04 4.64 12.47
C GLY A 108 -20.73 5.68 13.36
N PHE A 109 -20.72 5.47 14.68
CA PHE A 109 -21.21 6.44 15.65
C PHE A 109 -20.22 7.61 15.81
N TYR A 110 -18.92 7.34 15.84
CA TYR A 110 -17.87 8.36 15.91
C TYR A 110 -17.87 9.26 14.67
N ALA A 111 -18.01 8.68 13.48
CA ALA A 111 -18.14 9.42 12.22
C ALA A 111 -19.35 10.38 12.24
N LYS A 112 -20.52 9.92 12.68
CA LYS A 112 -21.71 10.78 12.89
C LYS A 112 -21.47 11.87 13.92
N GLY A 113 -20.57 11.63 14.88
CA GLY A 113 -20.08 12.59 15.86
C GLY A 113 -19.12 13.64 15.31
N GLY A 114 -18.75 13.57 14.03
CA GLY A 114 -17.82 14.48 13.36
C GLY A 114 -16.35 14.15 13.59
N PHE A 115 -16.02 12.87 13.83
CA PHE A 115 -14.66 12.38 13.88
C PHE A 115 -14.29 11.71 12.56
N GLU A 116 -13.08 11.98 12.09
CA GLU A 116 -12.46 11.30 10.96
C GLU A 116 -11.51 10.21 11.49
N LEU A 117 -11.58 9.01 10.94
CA LEU A 117 -10.75 7.89 11.38
C LEU A 117 -9.31 8.10 10.86
N HIS A 118 -8.37 8.38 11.76
CA HIS A 118 -6.96 8.55 11.39
C HIS A 118 -6.16 7.24 11.42
N PHE A 119 -6.40 6.38 12.41
CA PHE A 119 -5.71 5.09 12.55
C PHE A 119 -6.70 4.05 13.08
N LYS A 120 -6.68 2.86 12.49
CA LYS A 120 -7.44 1.70 12.99
C LYS A 120 -6.55 0.89 13.92
N ASP A 121 -6.98 0.63 15.14
CA ASP A 121 -6.32 -0.34 16.00
C ASP A 121 -6.74 -1.77 15.63
N GLU A 122 -5.77 -2.66 15.54
CA GLU A 122 -5.98 -4.12 15.57
C GLU A 122 -5.71 -4.67 16.96
N ARG A 123 -6.65 -5.48 17.43
CA ARG A 123 -6.53 -6.20 18.70
C ARG A 123 -5.92 -7.57 18.47
N TYR A 124 -4.71 -7.75 18.97
CA TYR A 124 -4.03 -9.03 19.05
C TYR A 124 -4.38 -9.71 20.37
N VAL A 125 -4.69 -11.00 20.31
CA VAL A 125 -4.92 -11.83 21.49
C VAL A 125 -4.01 -13.04 21.43
N ARG A 126 -3.23 -13.25 22.48
CA ARG A 126 -2.34 -14.41 22.57
C ARG A 126 -2.35 -14.96 23.98
N SER A 127 -2.54 -16.26 24.14
CA SER A 127 -2.36 -16.91 25.44
C SER A 127 -0.90 -16.80 25.88
N GLY A 128 -0.67 -16.63 27.19
CA GLY A 128 0.68 -16.59 27.72
C GLY A 128 1.49 -17.83 27.33
N GLN A 129 2.80 -17.65 27.27
CA GLN A 129 3.75 -18.67 26.85
C GLN A 129 5.10 -18.36 27.49
N LEU A 130 5.83 -19.40 27.90
CA LEU A 130 7.16 -19.25 28.46
C LEU A 130 8.18 -18.89 27.37
N PHE A 131 8.91 -17.79 27.56
CA PHE A 131 10.04 -17.39 26.73
C PHE A 131 11.34 -17.34 27.56
N PRO A 132 12.52 -17.50 26.92
CA PRO A 132 13.80 -17.26 27.59
C PRO A 132 13.87 -15.85 28.15
N ALA A 133 14.44 -15.71 29.35
CA ALA A 133 14.66 -14.40 29.95
C ALA A 133 15.62 -13.57 29.08
N ASN A 134 15.29 -12.29 28.86
CA ASN A 134 16.16 -11.35 28.16
C ASN A 134 16.99 -10.56 29.19
N GLU A 135 18.32 -10.56 29.03
CA GLU A 135 19.24 -9.93 29.99
C GLU A 135 19.06 -8.41 30.13
N PHE A 136 18.46 -7.75 29.13
CA PHE A 136 18.21 -6.31 29.13
C PHE A 136 16.85 -5.93 29.69
N VAL A 137 15.98 -6.91 30.01
CA VAL A 137 14.63 -6.67 30.53
C VAL A 137 14.59 -6.91 32.03
N SER A 138 14.07 -5.92 32.77
CA SER A 138 13.86 -6.01 34.22
C SER A 138 12.47 -5.51 34.63
N THR A 139 11.97 -5.95 35.78
CA THR A 139 10.76 -5.38 36.37
C THR A 139 11.00 -3.92 36.77
N ILE A 140 10.01 -3.06 36.54
CA ILE A 140 10.06 -1.64 36.95
C ILE A 140 9.90 -1.51 38.46
N THR A 141 10.72 -0.68 39.10
CA THR A 141 10.59 -0.26 40.50
C THR A 141 10.47 1.27 40.59
N GLU A 142 10.28 1.81 41.79
CA GLU A 142 10.17 3.27 41.97
C GLU A 142 11.45 4.02 41.59
N LEU A 143 12.61 3.34 41.58
CA LEU A 143 13.89 3.93 41.21
C LEU A 143 13.95 4.33 39.73
N GLU A 144 13.20 3.63 38.85
CA GLU A 144 13.22 3.87 37.40
C GLU A 144 12.16 4.87 36.92
N PHE A 145 11.26 5.36 37.79
CA PHE A 145 10.18 6.26 37.37
C PHE A 145 10.69 7.55 36.71
N LYS A 146 11.82 8.08 37.19
CA LYS A 146 12.42 9.27 36.59
C LYS A 146 12.92 9.00 35.18
N ASP A 147 13.57 7.86 34.95
CA ASP A 147 14.11 7.48 33.65
C ASP A 147 12.98 7.19 32.65
N ILE A 148 11.93 6.50 33.09
CA ILE A 148 10.74 6.20 32.27
C ILE A 148 10.00 7.49 31.91
N ALA A 149 9.83 8.40 32.86
CA ALA A 149 9.26 9.72 32.63
C ALA A 149 10.05 10.53 31.58
N GLN A 150 11.38 10.44 31.61
CA GLN A 150 12.23 11.11 30.62
C GLN A 150 12.12 10.47 29.24
N TYR A 151 12.12 9.13 29.17
CA TYR A 151 11.92 8.40 27.92
C TYR A 151 10.54 8.69 27.30
N ASP A 152 9.49 8.65 28.11
CA ASP A 152 8.12 8.99 27.69
C ASP A 152 8.03 10.44 27.17
N ALA A 153 8.60 11.39 27.90
CA ALA A 153 8.61 12.79 27.48
C ALA A 153 9.42 13.01 26.19
N HIS A 154 10.46 12.21 25.94
CA HIS A 154 11.20 12.23 24.69
C HIS A 154 10.32 11.72 23.52
N CYS A 155 9.58 10.62 23.71
CA CYS A 155 8.68 10.07 22.69
C CYS A 155 7.52 11.02 22.34
N PHE A 156 6.97 11.75 23.32
CA PHE A 156 5.76 12.55 23.14
C PHE A 156 6.01 14.07 23.08
N GLY A 157 7.23 14.52 23.34
CA GLY A 157 7.61 15.94 23.35
C GLY A 157 7.12 16.73 24.58
N PHE A 158 6.48 16.08 25.55
CA PHE A 158 6.02 16.70 26.80
C PHE A 158 5.89 15.69 27.94
N ASN A 159 5.88 16.18 29.19
CA ASN A 159 5.78 15.32 30.37
C ASN A 159 4.35 14.78 30.56
N ARG A 160 4.21 13.45 30.68
CA ARG A 160 2.94 12.75 30.94
C ARG A 160 2.99 11.92 32.22
N ASN A 161 3.73 12.35 33.23
CA ASN A 161 3.92 11.61 34.48
C ASN A 161 2.60 11.30 35.19
N HIS A 162 1.65 12.24 35.13
CA HIS A 162 0.30 12.08 35.70
C HIS A 162 -0.53 10.99 35.00
N PHE A 163 -0.12 10.54 33.81
CA PHE A 163 -0.69 9.39 33.11
C PHE A 163 0.15 8.14 33.37
N ILE A 164 1.44 8.18 33.01
CA ILE A 164 2.25 6.96 32.90
C ILE A 164 2.53 6.30 34.26
N ILE A 165 2.71 7.10 35.32
CA ILE A 165 3.05 6.57 36.65
C ILE A 165 1.86 5.83 37.27
N PRO A 166 0.61 6.34 37.23
CA PRO A 166 -0.57 5.55 37.62
C PRO A 166 -0.69 4.19 36.92
N TRP A 167 -0.39 4.11 35.61
CA TRP A 167 -0.39 2.83 34.88
C TRP A 167 0.63 1.85 35.44
N ILE A 168 1.84 2.31 35.76
CA ILE A 168 2.91 1.46 36.30
C ILE A 168 2.59 1.02 37.74
N LYS A 169 1.95 1.88 38.54
CA LYS A 169 1.64 1.62 39.96
C LYS A 169 0.40 0.75 40.19
N VAL A 170 -0.30 0.35 39.13
CA VAL A 170 -1.57 -0.36 39.30
C VAL A 170 -1.36 -1.71 40.00
N SER A 171 -2.23 -2.04 40.95
CA SER A 171 -2.19 -3.35 41.60
C SER A 171 -2.49 -4.47 40.59
N ASN A 172 -1.84 -5.62 40.74
CA ASN A 172 -2.01 -6.79 39.85
C ASN A 172 -1.63 -6.52 38.39
N SER A 173 -0.62 -5.69 38.15
CA SER A 173 0.05 -5.56 36.85
C SER A 173 1.47 -6.08 36.86
N PHE A 174 1.94 -6.40 35.66
CA PHE A 174 3.36 -6.62 35.37
C PHE A 174 3.87 -5.44 34.57
N SER A 175 5.00 -4.88 34.98
CA SER A 175 5.62 -3.74 34.32
C SER A 175 7.09 -4.00 34.10
N TYR A 176 7.54 -3.95 32.84
CA TYR A 176 8.91 -4.26 32.45
C TYR A 176 9.58 -3.08 31.76
N LEU A 177 10.88 -2.98 31.94
CA LEU A 177 11.76 -1.97 31.38
C LEU A 177 12.86 -2.67 30.58
N TYR A 178 13.16 -2.16 29.39
CA TYR A 178 14.33 -2.57 28.63
C TYR A 178 15.41 -1.51 28.80
N LYS A 179 16.55 -1.90 29.37
CA LYS A 179 17.73 -1.04 29.55
C LYS A 179 18.95 -1.64 28.85
N HIS A 180 19.56 -0.85 27.96
CA HIS A 180 20.84 -1.20 27.34
C HIS A 180 21.80 -0.02 27.47
N LYS A 181 23.05 -0.30 27.89
CA LYS A 181 24.08 0.72 28.19
C LYS A 181 23.58 1.80 29.16
N ASN A 182 22.82 1.39 30.18
CA ASN A 182 22.22 2.27 31.20
C ASN A 182 21.22 3.31 30.65
N GLN A 183 20.69 3.10 29.44
CA GLN A 183 19.64 3.93 28.85
C GLN A 183 18.37 3.11 28.69
N VAL A 184 17.22 3.73 29.00
CA VAL A 184 15.91 3.15 28.71
C VAL A 184 15.69 3.14 27.21
N LYS A 185 15.34 1.97 26.67
CA LYS A 185 15.05 1.77 25.24
C LYS A 185 13.60 1.40 24.97
N GLY A 186 12.86 1.08 26.02
CA GLY A 186 11.43 0.79 25.96
C GLY A 186 10.92 0.34 27.31
N PHE A 187 9.60 0.34 27.47
CA PHE A 187 8.92 -0.20 28.63
C PHE A 187 7.52 -0.70 28.26
N VAL A 188 6.96 -1.56 29.10
CA VAL A 188 5.61 -2.09 28.95
C VAL A 188 4.91 -2.17 30.30
N VAL A 189 3.61 -1.92 30.29
CA VAL A 189 2.68 -2.22 31.38
C VAL A 189 1.64 -3.21 30.87
N MET A 190 1.46 -4.31 31.60
CA MET A 190 0.43 -5.32 31.38
C MET A 190 -0.44 -5.43 32.62
N ARG A 191 -1.72 -5.10 32.50
CA ARG A 191 -2.66 -5.05 33.62
C ARG A 191 -3.69 -6.16 33.55
N LYS A 192 -4.23 -6.57 34.70
CA LYS A 192 -5.30 -7.56 34.77
C LYS A 192 -6.60 -7.03 34.15
N ALA A 193 -7.27 -7.86 33.35
CA ALA A 193 -8.59 -7.61 32.79
C ALA A 193 -9.59 -8.70 33.25
N VAL A 194 -10.85 -8.60 32.82
CA VAL A 194 -11.88 -9.61 33.13
C VAL A 194 -11.49 -10.97 32.57
N ASP A 195 -11.07 -10.97 31.30
CA ASP A 195 -10.45 -12.10 30.63
C ASP A 195 -8.96 -11.77 30.44
N GLY A 196 -8.10 -12.48 31.17
CA GLY A 196 -6.65 -12.40 31.07
C GLY A 196 -6.04 -11.04 31.44
N TYR A 197 -5.18 -10.51 30.57
CA TYR A 197 -4.40 -9.30 30.76
C TYR A 197 -4.43 -8.41 29.53
N LYS A 198 -4.39 -7.09 29.73
CA LYS A 198 -4.26 -6.09 28.66
C LYS A 198 -2.93 -5.38 28.74
N ILE A 199 -2.20 -5.35 27.64
CA ILE A 199 -1.01 -4.52 27.49
C ILE A 199 -1.47 -3.09 27.20
N GLY A 200 -0.88 -2.14 27.91
CA GLY A 200 -1.18 -0.74 27.75
C GLY A 200 -0.63 0.07 28.92
N PRO A 201 0.34 0.98 28.70
CA PRO A 201 1.06 1.23 27.43
C PRO A 201 2.26 0.28 27.18
N LEU A 202 2.67 0.16 25.90
CA LEU A 202 3.94 -0.43 25.45
C LEU A 202 4.65 0.56 24.52
N PHE A 203 5.89 0.93 24.83
CA PHE A 203 6.72 1.82 24.02
C PHE A 203 8.12 1.23 23.87
N ALA A 204 8.69 1.30 22.67
CA ALA A 204 9.99 0.74 22.35
C ALA A 204 10.62 1.48 21.16
N GLU A 205 11.95 1.64 21.18
CA GLU A 205 12.70 2.26 20.08
C GLU A 205 12.78 1.37 18.83
N THR A 206 12.76 0.04 19.01
CA THR A 206 12.87 -0.93 17.91
C THR A 206 11.92 -2.10 18.11
N TYR A 207 11.68 -2.85 17.03
CA TYR A 207 10.87 -4.06 17.06
C TYR A 207 11.45 -5.11 18.02
N GLU A 208 12.77 -5.26 18.07
CA GLU A 208 13.44 -6.24 18.95
C GLU A 208 13.23 -5.89 20.43
N VAL A 209 13.26 -4.60 20.77
CA VAL A 209 12.98 -4.12 22.12
C VAL A 209 11.51 -4.38 22.47
N ALA A 210 10.58 -4.05 21.55
CA ALA A 210 9.15 -4.31 21.72
C ALA A 210 8.89 -5.81 21.93
N ALA A 211 9.51 -6.67 21.11
CA ALA A 211 9.38 -8.11 21.18
C ALA A 211 9.89 -8.67 22.51
N ALA A 212 11.05 -8.21 23.00
CA ALA A 212 11.59 -8.65 24.28
C ALA A 212 10.67 -8.28 25.46
N LEU A 213 10.12 -7.06 25.45
CA LEU A 213 9.14 -6.61 26.45
C LEU A 213 7.85 -7.40 26.37
N TYR A 214 7.33 -7.63 25.16
CA TYR A 214 6.12 -8.40 24.92
C TYR A 214 6.26 -9.88 25.34
N GLN A 215 7.39 -10.52 25.03
CA GLN A 215 7.70 -11.89 25.48
C GLN A 215 7.75 -12.00 27.00
N SER A 216 8.25 -10.97 27.69
CA SER A 216 8.26 -10.92 29.15
C SER A 216 6.84 -10.83 29.71
N CYS A 217 5.95 -10.06 29.06
CA CYS A 217 4.51 -10.04 29.37
C CYS A 217 3.85 -11.41 29.16
N LEU A 218 4.08 -12.06 28.02
CA LEU A 218 3.53 -13.39 27.74
C LEU A 218 4.00 -14.44 28.77
N THR A 219 5.26 -14.35 29.20
CA THR A 219 5.81 -15.24 30.24
C THR A 219 5.11 -15.01 31.57
N ALA A 220 4.88 -13.76 31.97
CA ALA A 220 4.16 -13.43 33.20
C ALA A 220 2.67 -13.84 33.18
N ALA A 221 2.02 -13.78 32.02
CA ALA A 221 0.61 -14.14 31.87
C ALA A 221 0.36 -15.65 31.98
N GLN A 222 1.40 -16.49 31.92
CA GLN A 222 1.31 -17.94 32.03
C GLN A 222 0.32 -18.56 31.04
N ASN A 223 -0.85 -19.03 31.46
CA ASN A 223 -1.85 -19.63 30.57
C ASN A 223 -3.00 -18.68 30.24
N GLU A 224 -2.95 -17.44 30.72
CA GLU A 224 -4.03 -16.47 30.55
C GLU A 224 -3.87 -15.68 29.24
N ASN A 225 -4.98 -15.19 28.69
CA ASN A 225 -4.96 -14.39 27.47
C ASN A 225 -4.26 -13.04 27.69
N VAL A 226 -3.48 -12.60 26.72
CA VAL A 226 -2.84 -11.28 26.67
C VAL A 226 -3.35 -10.56 25.44
N PHE A 227 -4.00 -9.43 25.69
CA PHE A 227 -4.61 -8.56 24.70
C PHE A 227 -3.67 -7.36 24.46
N LEU A 228 -3.36 -7.08 23.19
CA LEU A 228 -2.53 -5.95 22.77
C LEU A 228 -3.23 -5.26 21.60
N ASP A 229 -3.57 -3.98 21.76
CA ASP A 229 -4.16 -3.16 20.71
C ASP A 229 -3.03 -2.36 20.01
N ILE A 230 -2.87 -2.49 18.68
CA ILE A 230 -1.82 -1.82 17.88
C ILE A 230 -2.46 -1.11 16.68
N PRO A 231 -2.12 0.16 16.39
CA PRO A 231 -2.56 0.82 15.16
C PRO A 231 -2.00 0.13 13.91
N LEU A 232 -2.84 -0.08 12.89
CA LEU A 232 -2.47 -0.63 11.59
C LEU A 232 -1.57 0.32 10.80
N ASN A 233 -0.59 -0.26 10.10
CA ASN A 233 0.17 0.44 9.06
C ASN A 233 -0.63 0.49 7.75
N ASN A 234 -0.52 1.59 7.01
CA ASN A 234 -1.06 1.71 5.66
C ASN A 234 0.10 1.61 4.65
N GLU A 235 -0.12 0.78 3.62
CA GLU A 235 0.85 0.27 2.65
C GLU A 235 0.88 1.03 1.30
N LEU A 236 0.19 2.17 1.19
CA LEU A 236 0.63 3.23 0.26
C LEU A 236 1.75 4.08 0.87
N ALA A 237 2.50 3.45 1.78
CA ALA A 237 3.45 4.08 2.65
C ALA A 237 4.39 4.96 1.82
N PHE A 238 4.26 6.27 2.00
CA PHE A 238 5.35 7.21 1.70
C PHE A 238 6.69 6.68 2.22
N ASP A 239 6.66 5.91 3.31
CA ASP A 239 7.81 5.26 3.94
C ASP A 239 8.38 4.05 3.15
N GLU A 240 7.68 3.49 2.15
CA GLU A 240 8.16 2.41 1.26
C GLU A 240 8.82 2.94 -0.02
N VAL A 241 8.48 4.15 -0.49
CA VAL A 241 9.01 4.75 -1.74
C VAL A 241 10.23 5.67 -1.51
N THR A 242 11.01 5.39 -0.47
CA THR A 242 12.07 6.32 -0.01
C THR A 242 13.26 6.43 -0.97
N GLU A 243 13.55 5.38 -1.74
CA GLU A 243 14.63 5.39 -2.72
C GLU A 243 14.21 6.15 -3.99
N GLU A 244 13.02 5.85 -4.52
CA GLU A 244 12.50 6.43 -5.75
C GLU A 244 12.18 7.91 -5.61
N ILE A 245 11.76 8.38 -4.42
CA ILE A 245 11.53 9.82 -4.19
C ILE A 245 12.75 10.65 -4.58
N SER A 246 13.97 10.11 -4.43
CA SER A 246 15.20 10.80 -4.81
C SER A 246 15.43 10.92 -6.33
N HIS A 247 14.66 10.19 -7.14
CA HIS A 247 14.76 10.20 -8.61
C HIS A 247 14.03 11.40 -9.22
N TRP A 248 13.11 12.01 -8.47
CA TRP A 248 12.15 12.97 -9.01
C TRP A 248 12.46 14.40 -8.56
N SER A 249 12.21 15.35 -9.46
CA SER A 249 12.32 16.79 -9.17
C SER A 249 11.06 17.36 -8.52
N TYR A 250 9.92 16.71 -8.72
CA TYR A 250 8.65 17.08 -8.12
C TYR A 250 8.55 16.63 -6.65
N LYS A 251 7.76 17.35 -5.87
CA LYS A 251 7.64 17.14 -4.44
C LYS A 251 6.62 16.03 -4.14
N VAL A 252 7.12 14.89 -3.71
CA VAL A 252 6.31 13.81 -3.14
C VAL A 252 6.13 14.07 -1.65
N VAL A 253 4.91 13.94 -1.14
CA VAL A 253 4.59 14.14 0.28
C VAL A 253 3.75 13.00 0.82
N LYS A 254 3.82 12.82 2.13
CA LYS A 254 2.96 11.90 2.88
C LYS A 254 1.56 12.49 3.01
N GLY A 255 0.59 11.81 2.41
CA GLY A 255 -0.83 12.11 2.55
C GLY A 255 -1.45 11.44 3.77
N ASP A 256 -2.78 11.55 3.86
CA ASP A 256 -3.56 10.89 4.90
C ASP A 256 -3.36 9.38 4.83
N ASN A 257 -3.39 8.73 6.00
CA ASN A 257 -3.09 7.31 6.18
C ASN A 257 -1.77 6.89 5.49
N ASN A 258 -0.68 7.64 5.61
CA ASN A 258 0.62 7.28 5.01
C ASN A 258 0.62 7.14 3.49
N THR A 259 -0.40 7.62 2.77
CA THR A 259 -0.49 7.46 1.31
C THR A 259 0.50 8.34 0.57
N VAL A 260 0.95 7.93 -0.62
CA VAL A 260 1.73 8.81 -1.51
C VAL A 260 0.85 9.91 -2.10
N ARG A 261 1.33 11.16 -2.05
CA ARG A 261 0.74 12.32 -2.73
C ARG A 261 1.81 13.10 -3.48
N VAL A 262 1.43 13.74 -4.58
CA VAL A 262 2.28 14.68 -5.32
C VAL A 262 1.76 16.10 -5.08
N ASP A 263 2.62 16.96 -4.55
CA ASP A 263 2.31 18.38 -4.29
C ASP A 263 2.59 19.19 -5.56
N ILE A 264 1.52 19.68 -6.18
CA ILE A 264 1.58 20.56 -7.35
C ILE A 264 0.88 21.86 -6.99
N ASP A 265 1.67 22.92 -6.86
CA ASP A 265 1.22 24.27 -6.48
C ASP A 265 0.32 24.31 -5.22
N GLY A 266 0.60 23.43 -4.24
CA GLY A 266 -0.13 23.36 -2.98
C GLY A 266 -1.36 22.43 -3.00
N ARG A 267 -1.72 21.86 -4.14
CA ARG A 267 -2.73 20.78 -4.22
C ARG A 267 -2.04 19.42 -4.16
N LEU A 268 -2.56 18.54 -3.30
CA LEU A 268 -2.04 17.18 -3.10
C LEU A 268 -2.80 16.20 -4.00
N TYR A 269 -2.19 15.85 -5.12
CA TYR A 269 -2.76 14.88 -6.06
C TYR A 269 -2.43 13.46 -5.65
N THR A 270 -3.39 12.56 -5.86
CA THR A 270 -3.18 11.12 -5.74
C THR A 270 -2.58 10.55 -7.04
N PRO A 271 -1.84 9.43 -6.97
CA PRO A 271 -1.38 8.75 -8.18
C PRO A 271 -2.54 8.42 -9.14
N GLN A 272 -3.70 8.00 -8.60
CA GLN A 272 -4.89 7.70 -9.39
C GLN A 272 -5.42 8.91 -10.16
N GLU A 273 -5.46 10.10 -9.55
CA GLU A 273 -5.87 11.33 -10.25
C GLU A 273 -4.93 11.66 -11.41
N ILE A 274 -3.61 11.56 -11.20
CA ILE A 274 -2.61 11.86 -12.23
C ILE A 274 -2.73 10.84 -13.38
N SER A 275 -2.84 9.55 -13.06
CA SER A 275 -3.06 8.50 -14.07
C SER A 275 -4.39 8.69 -14.82
N ALA A 276 -5.44 9.14 -14.13
CA ALA A 276 -6.73 9.42 -14.76
C ALA A 276 -6.61 10.54 -15.81
N MET A 277 -5.80 11.57 -15.59
CA MET A 277 -5.57 12.62 -16.60
C MET A 277 -4.93 12.06 -17.88
N VAL A 278 -3.98 11.12 -17.74
CA VAL A 278 -3.38 10.43 -18.90
C VAL A 278 -4.45 9.59 -19.63
N LEU A 279 -5.25 8.83 -18.88
CA LEU A 279 -6.32 8.01 -19.44
C LEU A 279 -7.42 8.85 -20.10
N GLN A 280 -7.76 10.03 -19.57
CA GLN A 280 -8.66 10.98 -20.21
C GLN A 280 -8.12 11.46 -21.56
N LYS A 281 -6.81 11.72 -21.67
CA LYS A 281 -6.20 12.08 -22.95
C LYS A 281 -6.21 10.91 -23.94
N MET A 282 -6.02 9.67 -23.48
CA MET A 282 -6.13 8.48 -24.34
C MET A 282 -7.57 8.24 -24.80
N LYS A 283 -8.54 8.36 -23.89
CA LYS A 283 -9.98 8.36 -24.22
C LYS A 283 -10.28 9.40 -25.28
N LYS A 284 -9.85 10.64 -25.08
CA LYS A 284 -10.08 11.74 -26.02
C LYS A 284 -9.47 11.48 -27.40
N THR A 285 -8.25 10.93 -27.44
CA THR A 285 -7.60 10.51 -28.70
C THR A 285 -8.45 9.49 -29.46
N ALA A 286 -9.01 8.49 -28.76
CA ALA A 286 -9.90 7.51 -29.37
C ALA A 286 -11.22 8.13 -29.85
N GLU A 287 -11.83 9.01 -29.05
CA GLU A 287 -13.07 9.72 -29.41
C GLU A 287 -12.89 10.62 -30.63
N ASP A 288 -11.78 11.34 -30.72
CA ASP A 288 -11.46 12.21 -31.85
C ASP A 288 -11.27 11.39 -33.13
N TYR A 289 -10.68 10.20 -33.03
CA TYR A 289 -10.52 9.28 -34.16
C TYR A 289 -11.85 8.63 -34.59
N LEU A 290 -12.66 8.17 -33.63
CA LEU A 290 -13.91 7.43 -33.89
C LEU A 290 -15.10 8.34 -34.18
N GLY A 291 -15.05 9.60 -33.76
CA GLY A 291 -16.15 10.56 -33.87
C GLY A 291 -17.34 10.26 -32.95
N THR A 292 -17.15 9.45 -31.90
CA THR A 292 -18.18 9.07 -30.92
C THR A 292 -17.58 9.01 -29.52
N GLU A 293 -18.42 9.10 -28.49
CA GLU A 293 -18.04 8.93 -27.09
C GLU A 293 -17.52 7.50 -26.82
N VAL A 294 -16.45 7.41 -26.04
CA VAL A 294 -15.84 6.13 -25.62
C VAL A 294 -16.02 5.96 -24.12
N THR A 295 -16.81 4.97 -23.72
CA THR A 295 -17.16 4.75 -22.31
C THR A 295 -16.51 3.51 -21.70
N ASP A 296 -15.99 2.59 -22.51
CA ASP A 296 -15.51 1.28 -22.08
C ASP A 296 -14.04 1.11 -22.47
N ALA A 297 -13.23 0.52 -21.58
CA ALA A 297 -11.80 0.30 -21.84
C ALA A 297 -11.27 -1.02 -21.25
N VAL A 298 -10.24 -1.56 -21.89
CA VAL A 298 -9.31 -2.53 -21.31
C VAL A 298 -8.03 -1.76 -20.98
N ILE A 299 -7.55 -1.88 -19.75
CA ILE A 299 -6.36 -1.16 -19.26
C ILE A 299 -5.29 -2.19 -18.91
N THR A 300 -4.04 -1.92 -19.28
CA THR A 300 -2.91 -2.81 -19.00
C THR A 300 -2.27 -2.52 -17.65
N VAL A 301 -1.65 -3.53 -17.06
CA VAL A 301 -0.79 -3.43 -15.88
C VAL A 301 0.40 -4.37 -16.00
N PRO A 302 1.54 -4.07 -15.35
CA PRO A 302 2.63 -5.03 -15.21
C PRO A 302 2.14 -6.37 -14.62
N ALA A 303 2.70 -7.49 -15.10
CA ALA A 303 2.24 -8.81 -14.69
C ALA A 303 2.41 -9.03 -13.18
N TYR A 304 3.48 -8.48 -12.61
CA TYR A 304 3.81 -8.62 -11.19
C TYR A 304 3.12 -7.61 -10.26
N PHE A 305 2.19 -6.79 -10.76
CA PHE A 305 1.38 -5.91 -9.92
C PHE A 305 0.56 -6.68 -8.88
N ASN A 306 0.59 -6.19 -7.64
CA ASN A 306 -0.22 -6.71 -6.55
C ASN A 306 -1.68 -6.19 -6.60
N ASP A 307 -2.53 -6.67 -5.70
CA ASP A 307 -3.96 -6.33 -5.67
C ASP A 307 -4.20 -4.81 -5.50
N ALA A 308 -3.46 -4.14 -4.63
CA ALA A 308 -3.60 -2.70 -4.38
C ALA A 308 -3.27 -1.85 -5.63
N GLN A 309 -2.21 -2.22 -6.35
CA GLN A 309 -1.80 -1.53 -7.58
C GLN A 309 -2.81 -1.75 -8.72
N ARG A 310 -3.34 -2.97 -8.86
CA ARG A 310 -4.41 -3.29 -9.82
C ARG A 310 -5.68 -2.50 -9.53
N GLN A 311 -6.07 -2.44 -8.25
CA GLN A 311 -7.24 -1.71 -7.81
C GLN A 311 -7.07 -0.19 -8.01
N ALA A 312 -5.91 0.39 -7.67
CA ALA A 312 -5.62 1.80 -7.94
C ALA A 312 -5.65 2.15 -9.44
N THR A 313 -5.15 1.25 -10.30
CA THR A 313 -5.20 1.44 -11.76
C THR A 313 -6.63 1.40 -12.28
N LYS A 314 -7.45 0.48 -11.76
CA LYS A 314 -8.87 0.42 -12.09
C LYS A 314 -9.60 1.70 -11.67
N GLU A 315 -9.34 2.19 -10.46
CA GLU A 315 -9.89 3.47 -9.97
C GLU A 315 -9.48 4.65 -10.84
N ALA A 316 -8.22 4.71 -11.30
CA ALA A 316 -7.80 5.74 -12.25
C ALA A 316 -8.63 5.71 -13.55
N GLY A 317 -8.94 4.52 -14.06
CA GLY A 317 -9.86 4.35 -15.19
C GLY A 317 -11.27 4.85 -14.89
N GLU A 318 -11.79 4.55 -13.70
CA GLU A 318 -13.10 5.03 -13.28
C GLU A 318 -13.13 6.56 -13.10
N ILE A 319 -12.09 7.16 -12.52
CA ILE A 319 -11.91 8.62 -12.39
C ILE A 319 -11.85 9.29 -13.76
N ALA A 320 -11.23 8.62 -14.75
CA ALA A 320 -11.18 9.08 -16.14
C ALA A 320 -12.53 8.96 -16.88
N GLY A 321 -13.58 8.44 -16.24
CA GLY A 321 -14.89 8.24 -16.84
C GLY A 321 -14.93 7.07 -17.83
N LEU A 322 -14.14 6.02 -17.56
CA LEU A 322 -14.13 4.76 -18.30
C LEU A 322 -14.68 3.62 -17.42
N ASN A 323 -15.52 2.78 -18.01
CA ASN A 323 -15.88 1.49 -17.45
C ASN A 323 -14.76 0.51 -17.78
N VAL A 324 -13.93 0.19 -16.78
CA VAL A 324 -12.83 -0.76 -16.93
C VAL A 324 -13.39 -2.18 -17.05
N LYS A 325 -13.47 -2.71 -18.28
CA LYS A 325 -14.03 -4.04 -18.57
C LYS A 325 -13.09 -5.17 -18.18
N ARG A 326 -11.78 -4.91 -18.25
CA ARG A 326 -10.72 -5.86 -17.92
C ARG A 326 -9.44 -5.10 -17.57
N ILE A 327 -8.75 -5.59 -16.56
CA ILE A 327 -7.32 -5.34 -16.36
C ILE A 327 -6.56 -6.50 -16.99
N VAL A 328 -5.63 -6.23 -17.91
CA VAL A 328 -4.84 -7.26 -18.61
C VAL A 328 -3.36 -7.08 -18.31
N ASN A 329 -2.65 -8.18 -18.12
CA ASN A 329 -1.20 -8.14 -17.92
C ASN A 329 -0.49 -7.73 -19.22
N GLU A 330 0.53 -6.87 -19.13
CA GLU A 330 1.27 -6.35 -20.29
C GLU A 330 1.90 -7.47 -21.15
N PRO A 331 2.62 -8.46 -20.58
CA PRO A 331 3.19 -9.55 -21.36
C PRO A 331 2.12 -10.42 -22.02
N THR A 332 0.97 -10.59 -21.36
CA THR A 332 -0.19 -11.31 -21.90
C THR A 332 -0.79 -10.59 -23.11
N ALA A 333 -0.95 -9.27 -23.01
CA ALA A 333 -1.40 -8.45 -24.12
C ALA A 333 -0.40 -8.54 -25.30
N ALA A 334 0.90 -8.45 -25.02
CA ALA A 334 1.92 -8.59 -26.04
C ALA A 334 1.88 -9.97 -26.75
N ALA A 335 1.67 -11.04 -25.98
CA ALA A 335 1.51 -12.39 -26.52
C ALA A 335 0.27 -12.51 -27.40
N LEU A 336 -0.87 -11.93 -27.01
CA LEU A 336 -2.10 -11.89 -27.83
C LEU A 336 -1.83 -11.23 -29.20
N ALA A 337 -1.18 -10.07 -29.20
CA ALA A 337 -0.84 -9.36 -30.42
C ALA A 337 0.13 -10.15 -31.31
N TYR A 338 1.11 -10.84 -30.72
CA TYR A 338 2.04 -11.70 -31.44
C TYR A 338 1.36 -12.94 -32.06
N GLY A 339 0.54 -13.64 -31.28
CA GLY A 339 0.02 -14.95 -31.65
C GLY A 339 -1.24 -14.93 -32.52
N LEU A 340 -1.91 -13.78 -32.69
CA LEU A 340 -3.16 -13.69 -33.44
C LEU A 340 -3.04 -14.19 -34.90
N ASP A 341 -1.90 -13.89 -35.54
CA ASP A 341 -1.60 -14.29 -36.92
C ASP A 341 -0.87 -15.65 -37.03
N LYS A 342 -0.68 -16.36 -35.90
CA LYS A 342 0.09 -17.62 -35.82
C LYS A 342 -0.79 -18.86 -35.67
N LYS A 343 -2.05 -18.79 -36.11
CA LYS A 343 -3.01 -19.89 -36.01
C LYS A 343 -2.46 -21.21 -36.58
N GLY A 344 -2.66 -22.29 -35.82
CA GLY A 344 -2.23 -23.65 -36.20
C GLY A 344 -0.74 -23.95 -35.96
N GLN A 345 -0.03 -23.10 -35.20
CA GLN A 345 1.33 -23.35 -34.75
C GLN A 345 1.36 -23.40 -33.24
N ASP A 346 1.77 -24.54 -32.68
CA ASP A 346 2.05 -24.66 -31.27
C ASP A 346 3.44 -24.07 -30.99
N GLN A 347 3.52 -23.08 -30.10
CA GLN A 347 4.76 -22.39 -29.77
C GLN A 347 4.87 -22.11 -28.27
N LYS A 348 6.08 -22.28 -27.75
CA LYS A 348 6.47 -21.84 -26.41
C LYS A 348 7.17 -20.51 -26.53
N ILE A 349 6.63 -19.47 -25.93
CA ILE A 349 7.20 -18.14 -26.03
C ILE A 349 7.63 -17.62 -24.67
N ALA A 350 8.66 -16.78 -24.67
CA ALA A 350 9.04 -15.97 -23.52
C ALA A 350 8.88 -14.49 -23.90
N VAL A 351 8.04 -13.75 -23.17
CA VAL A 351 7.86 -12.31 -23.36
C VAL A 351 8.71 -11.61 -22.30
N PHE A 352 9.77 -10.92 -22.75
CA PHE A 352 10.68 -10.13 -21.92
C PHE A 352 10.30 -8.66 -22.08
N ASP A 353 9.64 -8.10 -21.08
CA ASP A 353 9.16 -6.71 -21.09
C ASP A 353 10.00 -5.86 -20.14
N LEU A 354 10.82 -4.97 -20.70
CA LEU A 354 11.63 -4.03 -19.93
C LEU A 354 11.23 -2.60 -20.30
N GLY A 355 10.35 -2.04 -19.47
CA GLY A 355 9.75 -0.74 -19.66
C GLY A 355 10.57 0.42 -19.08
N GLY A 356 9.85 1.48 -18.70
CA GLY A 356 10.40 2.66 -18.04
C GLY A 356 10.62 2.47 -16.54
N GLY A 357 9.75 1.73 -15.84
CA GLY A 357 9.83 1.53 -14.39
C GLY A 357 9.71 0.08 -13.92
N THR A 358 9.28 -0.85 -14.79
CA THR A 358 9.05 -2.25 -14.43
C THR A 358 9.72 -3.19 -15.42
N PHE A 359 10.05 -4.37 -14.90
CA PHE A 359 10.54 -5.51 -15.66
C PHE A 359 9.64 -6.71 -15.42
N ASP A 360 9.12 -7.31 -16.49
CA ASP A 360 8.34 -8.54 -16.44
C ASP A 360 8.91 -9.59 -17.40
N ILE A 361 8.79 -10.86 -17.01
CA ILE A 361 9.06 -12.01 -17.86
C ILE A 361 7.93 -13.03 -17.69
N SER A 362 7.28 -13.35 -18.81
CA SER A 362 6.23 -14.37 -18.83
C SER A 362 6.54 -15.46 -19.84
N VAL A 363 6.28 -16.71 -19.46
CA VAL A 363 6.42 -17.89 -20.31
C VAL A 363 5.03 -18.39 -20.67
N LEU A 364 4.75 -18.55 -21.96
CA LEU A 364 3.42 -18.91 -22.45
C LEU A 364 3.47 -20.08 -23.44
N ASP A 365 2.44 -20.92 -23.38
CA ASP A 365 2.08 -21.84 -24.45
C ASP A 365 1.03 -21.19 -25.35
N LEU A 366 1.33 -21.14 -26.65
CA LEU A 366 0.42 -20.71 -27.70
C LEU A 366 0.04 -21.92 -28.54
N GLY A 367 -1.24 -22.13 -28.83
CA GLY A 367 -1.70 -23.21 -29.71
C GLY A 367 -3.20 -23.19 -29.93
N ASP A 368 -3.65 -23.42 -31.18
CA ASP A 368 -5.07 -23.47 -31.56
C ASP A 368 -5.97 -22.33 -31.02
N GLY A 369 -5.42 -21.12 -30.94
CA GLY A 369 -6.13 -19.94 -30.42
C GLY A 369 -6.20 -19.86 -28.89
N VAL A 370 -5.56 -20.79 -28.18
CA VAL A 370 -5.36 -20.76 -26.73
C VAL A 370 -4.02 -20.10 -26.41
N PHE A 371 -4.07 -19.15 -25.48
CA PHE A 371 -2.92 -18.42 -24.94
C PHE A 371 -2.87 -18.74 -23.45
N GLU A 372 -1.97 -19.63 -23.05
CA GLU A 372 -1.85 -20.07 -21.66
C GLU A 372 -0.55 -19.56 -21.05
N VAL A 373 -0.67 -18.69 -20.04
CA VAL A 373 0.48 -18.27 -19.23
C VAL A 373 0.88 -19.45 -18.34
N LYS A 374 2.11 -19.95 -18.51
CA LYS A 374 2.67 -21.04 -17.71
C LYS A 374 3.34 -20.52 -16.45
N SER A 375 3.97 -19.36 -16.56
CA SER A 375 4.55 -18.66 -15.42
C SER A 375 4.77 -17.18 -15.71
N THR A 376 4.86 -16.39 -14.65
CA THR A 376 5.29 -15.00 -14.74
C THR A 376 6.16 -14.62 -13.54
N ASN A 377 7.15 -13.77 -13.76
CA ASN A 377 8.01 -13.21 -12.74
C ASN A 377 8.44 -11.79 -13.14
N GLY A 378 9.10 -11.04 -12.26
CA GLY A 378 9.49 -9.68 -12.57
C GLY A 378 10.11 -8.91 -11.40
N ASP A 379 10.34 -7.63 -11.63
CA ASP A 379 10.80 -6.65 -10.66
C ASP A 379 10.06 -5.33 -10.93
N THR A 380 9.17 -4.93 -10.01
CA THR A 380 8.31 -3.73 -10.16
C THR A 380 9.07 -2.42 -9.92
N HIS A 381 10.37 -2.49 -9.59
CA HIS A 381 11.26 -1.36 -9.33
C HIS A 381 12.55 -1.50 -10.16
N LEU A 382 12.39 -1.89 -11.42
CA LEU A 382 13.49 -2.05 -12.38
C LEU A 382 13.03 -1.64 -13.77
N GLY A 383 13.57 -0.55 -14.31
CA GLY A 383 13.27 -0.11 -15.66
C GLY A 383 14.24 0.95 -16.19
N GLY A 384 13.84 1.57 -17.30
CA GLY A 384 14.55 2.67 -17.96
C GLY A 384 14.99 3.80 -17.05
N ASP A 385 14.19 4.16 -16.03
CA ASP A 385 14.48 5.21 -15.06
C ASP A 385 15.70 4.87 -14.18
N ASP A 386 15.92 3.59 -13.86
CA ASP A 386 17.11 3.15 -13.12
C ASP A 386 18.39 3.26 -13.97
N PHE A 387 18.26 2.97 -15.27
CA PHE A 387 19.36 3.18 -16.22
C PHE A 387 19.68 4.68 -16.40
N ASP A 388 18.67 5.54 -16.35
CA ASP A 388 18.89 6.99 -16.37
C ASP A 388 19.56 7.45 -15.08
N LYS A 389 19.12 6.91 -13.93
CA LYS A 389 19.66 7.24 -12.61
C LYS A 389 21.16 6.97 -12.50
N VAL A 390 21.66 5.85 -13.02
CA VAL A 390 23.11 5.56 -12.98
C VAL A 390 23.93 6.55 -13.80
N ILE A 391 23.38 7.08 -14.90
CA ILE A 391 24.01 8.16 -15.68
C ILE A 391 23.92 9.48 -14.91
N MET A 392 22.75 9.80 -14.34
CA MET A 392 22.54 11.01 -13.55
C MET A 392 23.51 11.10 -12.37
N ASP A 393 23.67 10.02 -11.60
CA ASP A 393 24.59 9.97 -10.46
C ASP A 393 26.03 10.14 -10.92
N TRP A 394 26.43 9.46 -11.99
CA TRP A 394 27.77 9.60 -12.55
C TRP A 394 28.05 11.05 -12.99
N LEU A 395 27.09 11.70 -13.67
CA LEU A 395 27.20 13.10 -14.08
C LEU A 395 27.28 14.04 -12.87
N ALA A 396 26.41 13.85 -11.88
CA ALA A 396 26.37 14.66 -10.67
C ALA A 396 27.66 14.54 -9.86
N ASP A 397 28.23 13.33 -9.73
CA ASP A 397 29.46 13.09 -9.00
C ASP A 397 30.70 13.64 -9.74
N GLN A 398 30.72 13.56 -11.08
CA GLN A 398 31.74 14.23 -11.90
C GLN A 398 31.70 15.74 -11.70
N PHE A 399 30.52 16.35 -11.81
CA PHE A 399 30.34 17.80 -11.63
C PHE A 399 30.71 18.24 -10.20
N LYS A 400 30.30 17.47 -9.19
CA LYS A 400 30.65 17.73 -7.78
C LYS A 400 32.15 17.66 -7.53
N THR A 401 32.86 16.76 -8.20
CA THR A 401 34.32 16.67 -8.10
C THR A 401 35.01 17.88 -8.73
N GLN A 402 34.47 18.40 -9.85
CA GLN A 402 35.07 19.53 -10.59
C GLN A 402 34.73 20.89 -9.97
N GLU A 403 33.49 21.06 -9.51
CA GLU A 403 32.91 22.35 -9.14
C GLU A 403 32.49 22.43 -7.66
N ALA A 404 32.73 21.37 -6.88
CA ALA A 404 32.34 21.26 -5.46
C ALA A 404 30.83 21.44 -5.18
N ILE A 405 29.99 21.26 -6.21
CA ILE A 405 28.53 21.47 -6.14
C ILE A 405 27.78 20.20 -6.49
N ASP A 406 26.79 19.89 -5.68
CA ASP A 406 25.93 18.73 -5.88
C ASP A 406 24.66 19.14 -6.63
N LEU A 407 24.62 18.89 -7.95
CA LEU A 407 23.48 19.24 -8.80
C LEU A 407 22.17 18.57 -8.37
N ARG A 408 22.23 17.46 -7.62
CA ARG A 408 21.06 16.77 -7.08
C ARG A 408 20.26 17.60 -6.07
N LYS A 409 20.87 18.65 -5.51
CA LYS A 409 20.21 19.54 -4.54
C LYS A 409 19.43 20.68 -5.19
N ASP A 410 19.59 20.89 -6.49
CA ASP A 410 18.88 21.91 -7.27
C ASP A 410 17.81 21.21 -8.12
N PRO A 411 16.51 21.38 -7.83
CA PRO A 411 15.44 20.71 -8.56
C PRO A 411 15.46 20.97 -10.08
N MET A 412 15.85 22.18 -10.50
CA MET A 412 15.91 22.54 -11.92
C MET A 412 17.11 21.86 -12.60
N ALA A 413 18.26 21.84 -11.94
CA ALA A 413 19.43 21.13 -12.46
C ALA A 413 19.20 19.61 -12.51
N LEU A 414 18.55 19.05 -11.48
CA LEU A 414 18.21 17.62 -11.41
C LEU A 414 17.27 17.21 -12.56
N GLN A 415 16.24 18.00 -12.85
CA GLN A 415 15.34 17.74 -13.98
C GLN A 415 16.08 17.73 -15.32
N ARG A 416 16.97 18.72 -15.54
CA ARG A 416 17.78 18.79 -16.76
C ARG A 416 18.79 17.66 -16.88
N LEU A 417 19.35 17.20 -15.75
CA LEU A 417 20.22 16.02 -15.71
C LEU A 417 19.44 14.77 -16.12
N LYS A 418 18.21 14.59 -15.62
CA LYS A 418 17.35 13.46 -15.96
C LYS A 418 17.07 13.41 -17.46
N GLU A 419 16.59 14.51 -18.05
CA GLU A 419 16.30 14.59 -19.49
C GLU A 419 17.54 14.31 -20.36
N ALA A 420 18.70 14.83 -19.94
CA ALA A 420 19.94 14.61 -20.68
C ALA A 420 20.48 13.18 -20.53
N ALA A 421 20.32 12.57 -19.35
CA ALA A 421 20.69 11.18 -19.09
C ALA A 421 19.86 10.22 -19.94
N GLU A 422 18.53 10.40 -19.97
CA GLU A 422 17.64 9.59 -20.81
C GLU A 422 18.00 9.72 -22.30
N LYS A 423 18.18 10.96 -22.77
CA LYS A 423 18.59 11.20 -24.15
C LYS A 423 19.91 10.51 -24.49
N ALA A 424 20.89 10.59 -23.59
CA ALA A 424 22.18 9.92 -23.77
C ALA A 424 22.05 8.40 -23.81
N LYS A 425 21.26 7.80 -22.90
CA LYS A 425 20.95 6.36 -22.89
C LYS A 425 20.35 5.91 -24.22
N VAL A 426 19.35 6.66 -24.73
CA VAL A 426 18.68 6.36 -26.00
C VAL A 426 19.67 6.47 -27.17
N GLU A 427 20.45 7.55 -27.26
CA GLU A 427 21.46 7.72 -28.31
C GLU A 427 22.52 6.61 -28.31
N LEU A 428 22.96 6.17 -27.13
CA LEU A 428 23.92 5.08 -26.97
C LEU A 428 23.37 3.72 -27.39
N SER A 429 22.05 3.58 -27.57
CA SER A 429 21.47 2.36 -28.13
C SER A 429 21.77 2.20 -29.62
N SER A 430 22.06 3.30 -30.34
CA SER A 430 22.50 3.29 -31.74
C SER A 430 23.99 3.66 -31.92
N SER A 431 24.53 4.51 -31.04
CA SER A 431 25.88 5.07 -31.15
C SER A 431 26.84 4.47 -30.11
N THR A 432 28.15 4.50 -30.38
CA THR A 432 29.18 4.02 -29.43
C THR A 432 29.60 5.09 -28.41
N GLU A 433 29.33 6.37 -28.70
CA GLU A 433 29.61 7.54 -27.86
C GLU A 433 28.52 8.60 -28.08
N THR A 434 28.25 9.40 -27.05
CA THR A 434 27.46 10.64 -27.10
C THR A 434 28.13 11.74 -26.26
N GLU A 435 27.82 13.01 -26.56
CA GLU A 435 28.24 14.16 -25.77
C GLU A 435 27.02 14.77 -25.05
N ILE A 436 27.10 14.82 -23.73
CA ILE A 436 26.11 15.43 -22.86
C ILE A 436 26.53 16.87 -22.62
N ASN A 437 25.76 17.81 -23.18
CA ASN A 437 26.05 19.24 -23.10
C ASN A 437 24.87 20.01 -22.48
N LEU A 438 25.06 20.40 -21.22
CA LEU A 438 24.11 21.17 -20.42
C LEU A 438 24.69 22.55 -20.09
N PRO A 439 24.45 23.56 -20.94
CA PRO A 439 24.91 24.90 -20.67
C PRO A 439 24.07 25.56 -19.58
N TYR A 440 24.67 26.45 -18.77
CA TYR A 440 23.99 27.17 -17.70
C TYR A 440 23.25 26.21 -16.76
N ILE A 441 23.89 25.10 -16.38
CA ILE A 441 23.26 24.06 -15.55
C ILE A 441 23.03 24.55 -14.12
N THR A 442 23.93 25.39 -13.61
CA THR A 442 23.80 26.08 -12.32
C THR A 442 24.66 27.35 -12.33
N ALA A 443 24.71 28.09 -11.23
CA ALA A 443 25.57 29.26 -11.06
C ALA A 443 26.28 29.25 -9.69
N VAL A 444 27.52 29.75 -9.67
CA VAL A 444 28.35 29.87 -8.45
C VAL A 444 28.78 31.32 -8.33
N ASP A 445 28.40 31.97 -7.23
CA ASP A 445 28.69 33.40 -7.01
C ASP A 445 28.27 34.29 -8.21
N GLY A 446 27.16 33.94 -8.86
CA GLY A 446 26.65 34.62 -10.05
C GLY A 446 27.33 34.26 -11.37
N VAL A 447 28.34 33.38 -11.36
CA VAL A 447 29.02 32.87 -12.56
C VAL A 447 28.33 31.59 -13.04
N PRO A 448 27.78 31.57 -14.27
CA PRO A 448 27.18 30.36 -14.81
C PRO A 448 28.18 29.22 -14.99
N LYS A 449 27.71 28.00 -14.72
CA LYS A 449 28.46 26.77 -14.93
C LYS A 449 27.79 25.92 -16.01
N HIS A 450 28.59 25.11 -16.66
CA HIS A 450 28.20 24.24 -17.75
C HIS A 450 28.67 22.82 -17.46
N LEU A 451 27.92 21.83 -17.89
CA LEU A 451 28.35 20.44 -17.86
C LEU A 451 28.52 19.97 -19.30
N VAL A 452 29.74 19.59 -19.67
CA VAL A 452 30.07 19.04 -20.99
C VAL A 452 30.89 17.78 -20.78
N VAL A 453 30.28 16.62 -21.04
CA VAL A 453 30.90 15.32 -20.76
C VAL A 453 30.59 14.34 -21.89
N LYS A 454 31.61 13.59 -22.33
CA LYS A 454 31.42 12.48 -23.25
C LYS A 454 31.14 11.18 -22.50
N LEU A 455 30.13 10.43 -22.94
CA LEU A 455 29.78 9.13 -22.41
C LEU A 455 29.86 8.09 -23.52
N SER A 456 30.66 7.04 -23.31
CA SER A 456 30.72 5.89 -24.22
C SER A 456 29.73 4.81 -23.81
N ARG A 457 29.28 4.00 -24.77
CA ARG A 457 28.39 2.85 -24.51
C ARG A 457 29.00 1.89 -23.49
N ALA A 458 30.28 1.56 -23.64
CA ALA A 458 30.98 0.68 -22.72
C ALA A 458 31.01 1.23 -21.28
N LYS A 459 31.11 2.56 -21.11
CA LYS A 459 31.05 3.19 -19.80
C LYS A 459 29.63 3.14 -19.22
N PHE A 460 28.61 3.42 -20.02
CA PHE A 460 27.21 3.27 -19.61
C PHE A 460 26.92 1.83 -19.17
N GLU A 461 27.30 0.84 -19.98
CA GLU A 461 27.10 -0.58 -19.67
C GLU A 461 27.75 -0.94 -18.33
N ALA A 462 29.00 -0.52 -18.10
CA ALA A 462 29.70 -0.74 -16.82
C ALA A 462 29.04 -0.03 -15.62
N LEU A 463 28.38 1.12 -15.82
CA LEU A 463 27.62 1.79 -14.76
C LEU A 463 26.34 1.01 -14.43
N ALA A 464 25.76 0.33 -15.41
CA ALA A 464 24.49 -0.38 -15.32
C ALA A 464 24.63 -1.90 -15.09
N ASP A 465 25.84 -2.45 -14.95
CA ASP A 465 26.11 -3.91 -14.83
C ASP A 465 25.16 -4.62 -13.85
N LYS A 466 24.93 -4.04 -12.66
CA LYS A 466 24.05 -4.62 -11.65
C LYS A 466 22.58 -4.68 -12.06
N LEU A 467 22.13 -3.73 -12.90
CA LEU A 467 20.74 -3.70 -13.40
C LEU A 467 20.53 -4.79 -14.45
N PHE A 468 21.52 -5.04 -15.31
CA PHE A 468 21.48 -6.16 -16.26
C PHE A 468 21.42 -7.51 -15.53
N ASP A 469 22.20 -7.69 -14.46
CA ASP A 469 22.15 -8.91 -13.65
C ASP A 469 20.80 -9.13 -12.97
N ARG A 470 20.12 -8.05 -12.54
CA ARG A 470 18.76 -8.12 -11.95
C ARG A 470 17.73 -8.65 -12.94
N CYS A 471 17.91 -8.43 -14.25
CA CYS A 471 16.98 -8.92 -15.27
C CYS A 471 17.01 -10.46 -15.44
N LEU A 472 18.14 -11.13 -15.16
CA LEU A 472 18.29 -12.55 -15.47
C LEU A 472 17.65 -13.49 -14.43
N LYS A 473 17.65 -13.11 -13.15
CA LYS A 473 17.10 -13.96 -12.08
C LYS A 473 15.60 -14.25 -12.25
N PRO A 474 14.74 -13.26 -12.58
CA PRO A 474 13.35 -13.54 -12.88
C PRO A 474 13.17 -14.48 -14.09
N CYS A 475 14.02 -14.40 -15.11
CA CYS A 475 13.96 -15.31 -16.26
C CYS A 475 14.23 -16.76 -15.88
N GLU A 476 15.23 -17.00 -15.01
CA GLU A 476 15.53 -18.32 -14.47
C GLU A 476 14.36 -18.89 -13.66
N ALA A 477 13.77 -18.05 -12.80
CA ALA A 477 12.62 -18.42 -11.99
C ALA A 477 11.40 -18.76 -12.86
N ALA A 478 11.06 -17.91 -13.83
CA ALA A 478 9.93 -18.12 -14.72
C ALA A 478 10.06 -19.42 -15.53
N LEU A 479 11.23 -19.72 -16.10
CA LEU A 479 11.47 -20.98 -16.81
C LEU A 479 11.33 -22.20 -15.90
N LYS A 480 11.89 -22.11 -14.69
CA LYS A 480 11.79 -23.18 -13.69
C LYS A 480 10.33 -23.45 -13.31
N ASP A 481 9.56 -22.40 -13.06
CA ASP A 481 8.16 -22.51 -12.66
C ASP A 481 7.27 -23.02 -13.80
N ALA A 482 7.58 -22.65 -15.05
CA ALA A 482 6.94 -23.22 -16.24
C ALA A 482 7.34 -24.69 -16.50
N GLY A 483 8.41 -25.18 -15.86
CA GLY A 483 8.97 -26.52 -16.09
C GLY A 483 9.68 -26.66 -17.44
N TYR A 484 10.21 -25.57 -18.00
CA TYR A 484 10.90 -25.55 -19.29
C TYR A 484 12.38 -25.20 -19.16
N SER A 485 13.20 -25.75 -20.05
CA SER A 485 14.54 -25.26 -20.31
C SER A 485 14.54 -24.16 -21.38
N THR A 486 15.62 -23.38 -21.44
CA THR A 486 15.82 -22.35 -22.47
C THR A 486 15.72 -22.92 -23.90
N SER A 487 16.14 -24.17 -24.11
CA SER A 487 16.06 -24.85 -25.41
C SER A 487 14.65 -25.23 -25.83
N GLN A 488 13.67 -25.24 -24.92
CA GLN A 488 12.26 -25.53 -25.21
C GLN A 488 11.46 -24.28 -25.55
N ILE A 489 11.99 -23.08 -25.30
CA ILE A 489 11.37 -21.84 -25.74
C ILE A 489 11.61 -21.69 -27.23
N ASP A 490 10.57 -21.55 -28.03
CA ASP A 490 10.63 -21.40 -29.48
C ASP A 490 10.97 -19.95 -29.87
N GLU A 491 10.34 -18.98 -29.21
CA GLU A 491 10.47 -17.55 -29.54
C GLU A 491 10.65 -16.70 -28.29
N VAL A 492 11.50 -15.68 -28.38
CA VAL A 492 11.68 -14.68 -27.31
C VAL A 492 11.25 -13.33 -27.84
N ILE A 493 10.26 -12.71 -27.23
CA ILE A 493 9.67 -11.46 -27.67
C ILE A 493 10.17 -10.34 -26.75
N LEU A 494 10.76 -9.29 -27.33
CA LEU A 494 11.17 -8.11 -26.57
C LEU A 494 10.06 -7.06 -26.60
N VAL A 495 9.69 -6.58 -25.41
CA VAL A 495 8.70 -5.52 -25.20
C VAL A 495 9.34 -4.43 -24.35
N GLY A 496 8.85 -3.20 -24.49
CA GLY A 496 9.31 -2.05 -23.72
C GLY A 496 10.54 -1.37 -24.33
N GLY A 497 10.60 -0.05 -24.22
CA GLY A 497 11.63 0.77 -24.87
C GLY A 497 13.06 0.47 -24.40
N SER A 498 13.25 0.05 -23.15
CA SER A 498 14.57 -0.27 -22.59
C SER A 498 15.14 -1.58 -23.16
N SER A 499 14.31 -2.44 -23.77
CA SER A 499 14.78 -3.61 -24.53
C SER A 499 15.60 -3.25 -25.79
N ARG A 500 15.59 -1.98 -26.20
CA ARG A 500 16.41 -1.45 -27.31
C ARG A 500 17.88 -1.28 -26.94
N ILE A 501 18.23 -1.32 -25.66
CA ILE A 501 19.62 -1.26 -25.18
C ILE A 501 20.37 -2.50 -25.72
N PRO A 502 21.48 -2.33 -26.47
CA PRO A 502 22.21 -3.45 -27.08
C PRO A 502 22.64 -4.51 -26.07
N LYS A 503 23.05 -4.10 -24.86
CA LYS A 503 23.46 -5.03 -23.81
C LYS A 503 22.30 -5.91 -23.32
N VAL A 504 21.08 -5.38 -23.26
CA VAL A 504 19.87 -6.15 -22.91
C VAL A 504 19.63 -7.25 -23.94
N GLN A 505 19.75 -6.92 -25.23
CA GLN A 505 19.59 -7.92 -26.30
C GLN A 505 20.67 -9.00 -26.24
N GLU A 506 21.91 -8.61 -25.94
CA GLU A 506 23.04 -9.55 -25.78
C GLU A 506 22.80 -10.53 -24.61
N ILE A 507 22.41 -10.04 -23.43
CA ILE A 507 22.18 -10.90 -22.27
C ILE A 507 20.99 -11.84 -22.50
N VAL A 508 19.92 -11.37 -23.16
CA VAL A 508 18.76 -12.19 -23.51
C VAL A 508 19.15 -13.27 -24.54
N GLU A 509 19.87 -12.90 -25.60
CA GLU A 509 20.35 -13.85 -26.62
C GLU A 509 21.28 -14.90 -26.01
N LYS A 510 22.17 -14.49 -25.11
CA LYS A 510 23.08 -15.39 -24.39
C LYS A 510 22.32 -16.33 -23.45
N PHE A 511 21.30 -15.84 -22.76
CA PHE A 511 20.53 -16.62 -21.80
C PHE A 511 19.66 -17.67 -22.49
N PHE A 512 18.86 -17.27 -23.47
CA PHE A 512 17.97 -18.19 -24.20
C PHE A 512 18.68 -18.98 -25.31
N GLY A 513 19.90 -18.60 -25.68
CA GLY A 513 20.66 -19.23 -26.77
C GLY A 513 20.07 -18.95 -28.15
N LYS A 514 19.25 -17.91 -28.29
CA LYS A 514 18.59 -17.54 -29.54
C LYS A 514 18.33 -16.05 -29.64
N LYS A 515 18.31 -15.55 -30.87
CA LYS A 515 17.98 -14.15 -31.16
C LYS A 515 16.52 -13.88 -30.85
N ALA A 516 16.27 -12.74 -30.21
CA ALA A 516 14.92 -12.31 -29.97
C ALA A 516 14.18 -11.96 -31.27
N ASN A 517 12.89 -12.26 -31.27
CA ASN A 517 11.95 -11.95 -32.31
C ASN A 517 11.72 -10.44 -32.39
N ARG A 518 11.73 -9.90 -33.61
CA ARG A 518 11.54 -8.48 -33.91
C ARG A 518 10.31 -8.21 -34.79
N SER A 519 9.38 -9.18 -34.88
CA SER A 519 8.18 -9.05 -35.71
C SER A 519 7.10 -8.17 -35.07
N VAL A 520 7.25 -7.82 -33.80
CA VAL A 520 6.33 -6.93 -33.08
C VAL A 520 7.04 -5.62 -32.75
N ASN A 521 6.26 -4.53 -32.73
CA ASN A 521 6.74 -3.23 -32.29
C ASN A 521 6.75 -3.20 -30.75
N PRO A 522 7.92 -3.09 -30.08
CA PRO A 522 8.00 -3.14 -28.62
C PRO A 522 7.27 -1.98 -27.92
N ASP A 523 6.92 -0.90 -28.64
CA ASP A 523 6.24 0.27 -28.08
C ASP A 523 4.70 0.19 -28.17
N GLU A 524 4.18 -0.60 -29.11
CA GLU A 524 2.73 -0.61 -29.44
C GLU A 524 2.06 -1.97 -29.14
N VAL A 525 2.84 -3.04 -29.08
CA VAL A 525 2.33 -4.43 -29.03
C VAL A 525 1.39 -4.68 -27.85
N VAL A 526 1.66 -4.06 -26.69
CA VAL A 526 0.82 -4.14 -25.50
C VAL A 526 -0.54 -3.48 -25.73
N ALA A 527 -0.57 -2.28 -26.31
CA ALA A 527 -1.81 -1.56 -26.59
C ALA A 527 -2.67 -2.30 -27.65
N ILE A 528 -2.02 -2.86 -28.69
CA ILE A 528 -2.68 -3.71 -29.68
C ILE A 528 -3.29 -4.94 -29.00
N GLY A 529 -2.56 -5.59 -28.11
CA GLY A 529 -3.04 -6.72 -27.32
C GLY A 529 -4.25 -6.40 -26.45
N ALA A 530 -4.24 -5.24 -25.78
CA ALA A 530 -5.37 -4.77 -24.99
C ALA A 530 -6.61 -4.49 -25.86
N ALA A 531 -6.43 -3.95 -27.06
CA ALA A 531 -7.51 -3.75 -28.02
C ALA A 531 -8.09 -5.09 -28.52
N ILE A 532 -7.23 -6.08 -28.82
CA ILE A 532 -7.65 -7.46 -29.16
C ILE A 532 -8.47 -8.06 -28.02
N GLN A 533 -8.01 -7.91 -26.77
CA GLN A 533 -8.75 -8.36 -25.58
C GLN A 533 -10.14 -7.68 -25.48
N GLY A 534 -10.24 -6.40 -25.83
CA GLY A 534 -11.53 -5.71 -25.96
C GLY A 534 -12.44 -6.37 -26.99
N GLY A 535 -11.91 -6.69 -28.18
CA GLY A 535 -12.62 -7.41 -29.23
C GLY A 535 -13.06 -8.83 -28.83
N VAL A 536 -12.29 -9.52 -27.98
CA VAL A 536 -12.69 -10.82 -27.40
C VAL A 536 -13.88 -10.65 -26.45
N LEU A 537 -13.89 -9.60 -25.61
CA LEU A 537 -14.98 -9.33 -24.67
C LEU A 537 -16.30 -8.95 -25.37
N THR A 538 -16.23 -8.30 -26.53
CA THR A 538 -17.41 -7.97 -27.34
C THR A 538 -17.85 -9.13 -28.26
N GLY A 539 -17.01 -10.15 -28.43
CA GLY A 539 -17.25 -11.29 -29.32
C GLY A 539 -16.94 -11.01 -30.80
N GLU A 540 -16.34 -9.87 -31.12
CA GLU A 540 -15.86 -9.53 -32.47
C GLU A 540 -14.64 -10.37 -32.85
N VAL A 541 -13.74 -10.63 -31.89
CA VAL A 541 -12.62 -11.55 -32.04
C VAL A 541 -13.05 -12.93 -31.54
N LYS A 542 -13.06 -13.91 -32.44
CA LYS A 542 -13.49 -15.29 -32.18
C LYS A 542 -12.29 -16.24 -32.14
N ASP A 543 -12.50 -17.38 -31.51
CA ASP A 543 -11.54 -18.48 -31.42
C ASP A 543 -10.22 -18.05 -30.75
N VAL A 544 -10.32 -17.17 -29.75
CA VAL A 544 -9.22 -16.76 -28.87
C VAL A 544 -9.64 -17.02 -27.43
N LEU A 545 -8.86 -17.85 -26.73
CA LEU A 545 -9.04 -18.13 -25.31
C LEU A 545 -7.76 -17.74 -24.57
N LEU A 546 -7.89 -16.79 -23.64
CA LEU A 546 -6.80 -16.37 -22.77
C LEU A 546 -6.93 -17.03 -21.40
N LEU A 547 -5.88 -17.71 -20.97
CA LEU A 547 -5.72 -18.32 -19.66
C LEU A 547 -4.51 -17.66 -18.97
N ASP A 548 -4.78 -16.67 -18.12
CA ASP A 548 -3.76 -15.97 -17.34
C ASP A 548 -3.53 -16.66 -15.99
N VAL A 549 -2.57 -16.19 -15.19
CA VAL A 549 -2.22 -16.76 -13.86
C VAL A 549 -2.11 -15.69 -12.77
N THR A 550 -2.21 -16.10 -11.50
CA THR A 550 -1.81 -15.22 -10.37
C THR A 550 -0.29 -15.23 -10.18
N PRO A 551 0.38 -14.06 -10.06
CA PRO A 551 1.86 -13.99 -10.01
C PRO A 551 2.45 -14.44 -8.66
N LEU A 552 1.65 -14.40 -7.58
CA LEU A 552 2.11 -14.67 -6.22
C LEU A 552 1.17 -15.65 -5.53
N THR A 553 1.75 -16.49 -4.67
CA THR A 553 1.02 -17.42 -3.81
C THR A 553 0.11 -16.64 -2.86
N LEU A 554 -1.16 -17.03 -2.82
CA LEU A 554 -2.16 -16.56 -1.87
C LEU A 554 -2.39 -17.63 -0.81
N GLY A 555 -2.38 -17.22 0.46
CA GLY A 555 -2.50 -18.15 1.56
C GLY A 555 -3.09 -17.52 2.81
N ILE A 556 -3.17 -18.33 3.86
CA ILE A 556 -3.56 -17.89 5.19
C ILE A 556 -2.47 -18.12 6.22
N GLU A 557 -2.41 -17.28 7.25
CA GLU A 557 -1.62 -17.57 8.44
C GLU A 557 -2.28 -18.70 9.23
N THR A 558 -1.52 -19.75 9.54
CA THR A 558 -1.95 -20.82 10.44
C THR A 558 -1.10 -20.88 11.71
N MET A 559 -1.45 -21.78 12.62
CA MET A 559 -0.79 -21.93 13.91
C MET A 559 0.74 -22.03 13.76
N GLY A 560 1.46 -21.15 14.47
CA GLY A 560 2.92 -21.04 14.39
C GLY A 560 3.42 -19.89 13.52
N GLY A 561 2.54 -19.07 12.95
CA GLY A 561 2.91 -17.91 12.13
C GLY A 561 3.41 -18.32 10.74
N VAL A 562 2.95 -19.46 10.25
CA VAL A 562 3.37 -20.07 8.98
C VAL A 562 2.35 -19.70 7.91
N LEU A 563 2.83 -19.34 6.71
CA LEU A 563 1.98 -19.19 5.54
C LEU A 563 1.55 -20.57 5.07
N THR A 564 0.24 -20.83 5.03
CA THR A 564 -0.34 -22.01 4.41
C THR A 564 -0.88 -21.63 3.03
N PRO A 565 -0.25 -22.10 1.94
CA PRO A 565 -0.68 -21.77 0.58
C PRO A 565 -2.08 -22.30 0.28
N MET A 566 -2.97 -21.44 -0.20
CA MET A 566 -4.31 -21.81 -0.70
C MET A 566 -4.28 -21.91 -2.22
N ILE A 567 -3.81 -20.85 -2.88
CA ILE A 567 -3.64 -20.79 -4.33
C ILE A 567 -2.16 -20.47 -4.60
N PRO A 568 -1.35 -21.44 -5.04
CA PRO A 568 0.04 -21.19 -5.39
C PRO A 568 0.19 -20.17 -6.52
N SER A 569 1.33 -19.49 -6.58
CA SER A 569 1.72 -18.68 -7.74
C SER A 569 1.67 -19.50 -9.03
N ASN A 570 1.45 -18.81 -10.15
CA ASN A 570 1.28 -19.38 -11.48
C ASN A 570 0.04 -20.29 -11.64
N THR A 571 -0.90 -20.29 -10.69
CA THR A 571 -2.20 -20.96 -10.88
C THR A 571 -3.05 -20.16 -11.88
N THR A 572 -3.61 -20.85 -12.88
CA THR A 572 -4.51 -20.27 -13.89
C THR A 572 -5.71 -19.59 -13.26
N ILE A 573 -6.08 -18.40 -13.74
CA ILE A 573 -7.25 -17.62 -13.31
C ILE A 573 -8.30 -17.53 -14.42
N PRO A 574 -9.60 -17.45 -14.10
CA PRO A 574 -10.18 -17.45 -12.75
C PRO A 574 -10.08 -18.83 -12.08
N THR A 575 -9.91 -18.85 -10.76
CA THR A 575 -9.80 -20.09 -10.00
C THR A 575 -10.43 -19.97 -8.63
N LYS A 576 -10.84 -21.13 -8.09
CA LYS A 576 -11.44 -21.23 -6.78
C LYS A 576 -10.84 -22.40 -6.02
N LYS A 577 -10.32 -22.12 -4.83
CA LYS A 577 -9.82 -23.13 -3.89
C LYS A 577 -10.63 -23.07 -2.60
N THR A 578 -11.10 -24.22 -2.16
CA THR A 578 -11.73 -24.39 -0.85
C THR A 578 -10.92 -25.38 -0.03
N GLU A 579 -10.65 -25.03 1.23
CA GLU A 579 -9.98 -25.90 2.19
C GLU A 579 -10.68 -25.80 3.56
N VAL A 580 -10.69 -26.91 4.30
CA VAL A 580 -11.34 -26.99 5.61
C VAL A 580 -10.28 -26.94 6.69
N PHE A 581 -10.34 -25.88 7.49
CA PHE A 581 -9.57 -25.69 8.70
C PHE A 581 -10.43 -25.99 9.92
N SER A 582 -9.81 -25.92 11.10
CA SER A 582 -10.51 -26.10 12.37
C SER A 582 -9.93 -25.17 13.44
N THR A 583 -10.63 -25.04 14.56
CA THR A 583 -10.14 -24.36 15.75
C THR A 583 -8.84 -24.98 16.28
N ALA A 584 -7.96 -24.11 16.76
CA ALA A 584 -6.66 -24.46 17.34
C ALA A 584 -6.74 -24.75 18.85
N SER A 585 -7.84 -24.35 19.52
CA SER A 585 -8.08 -24.58 20.94
C SER A 585 -9.49 -25.07 21.24
N ASP A 586 -9.67 -25.69 22.41
CA ASP A 586 -10.95 -26.16 22.90
C ASP A 586 -11.87 -24.97 23.21
N ASN A 587 -13.14 -25.08 22.83
CA ASN A 587 -14.18 -24.08 23.03
C ASN A 587 -13.85 -22.70 22.43
N GLN A 588 -13.03 -22.66 21.39
CA GLN A 588 -12.66 -21.44 20.67
C GLN A 588 -13.92 -20.78 20.06
N PRO A 589 -14.29 -19.55 20.45
CA PRO A 589 -15.56 -18.92 20.07
C PRO A 589 -15.55 -18.32 18.65
N GLY A 590 -14.38 -18.25 18.01
CA GLY A 590 -14.21 -17.71 16.67
C GLY A 590 -12.82 -17.98 16.10
N VAL A 591 -12.69 -17.96 14.78
CA VAL A 591 -11.41 -18.15 14.06
C VAL A 591 -11.09 -16.88 13.28
N GLU A 592 -9.88 -16.37 13.47
CA GLU A 592 -9.33 -15.29 12.63
C GLU A 592 -8.74 -15.89 11.35
N ILE A 593 -9.13 -15.32 10.22
CA ILE A 593 -8.58 -15.63 8.90
C ILE A 593 -7.69 -14.45 8.49
N HIS A 594 -6.38 -14.64 8.53
CA HIS A 594 -5.41 -13.68 8.04
C HIS A 594 -4.93 -14.10 6.65
N VAL A 595 -5.28 -13.31 5.65
CA VAL A 595 -4.99 -13.54 4.24
C VAL A 595 -3.68 -12.85 3.87
N LEU A 596 -2.78 -13.56 3.19
CA LEU A 596 -1.47 -13.04 2.77
C LEU A 596 -1.15 -13.40 1.33
N GLN A 597 -0.22 -12.63 0.74
CA GLN A 597 0.35 -12.84 -0.57
C GLN A 597 1.89 -12.86 -0.51
N GLY A 598 2.52 -13.90 -1.05
CA GLY A 598 3.97 -14.01 -1.15
C GLY A 598 4.51 -15.44 -1.03
N GLU A 599 5.81 -15.60 -1.27
CA GLU A 599 6.47 -16.92 -1.37
C GLU A 599 7.26 -17.33 -0.12
N ARG A 600 7.23 -16.52 0.95
CA ARG A 600 8.01 -16.78 2.16
C ARG A 600 7.26 -17.75 3.07
N PRO A 601 7.95 -18.66 3.77
CA PRO A 601 7.29 -19.65 4.62
C PRO A 601 6.64 -19.04 5.88
N MET A 602 7.17 -17.91 6.37
CA MET A 602 6.65 -17.23 7.56
C MET A 602 5.68 -16.13 7.16
N ALA A 603 4.49 -16.09 7.76
CA ALA A 603 3.44 -15.12 7.46
C ALA A 603 3.95 -13.67 7.56
N ALA A 604 4.73 -13.33 8.61
CA ALA A 604 5.29 -11.99 8.82
C ALA A 604 6.27 -11.49 7.74
N GLN A 605 6.70 -12.36 6.82
CA GLN A 605 7.60 -12.02 5.71
C GLN A 605 6.87 -11.86 4.37
N ASN A 606 5.55 -12.02 4.37
CA ASN A 606 4.69 -11.88 3.21
C ASN A 606 3.79 -10.66 3.36
N LYS A 607 3.21 -10.23 2.24
CA LYS A 607 2.28 -9.11 2.22
C LYS A 607 0.97 -9.51 2.88
N SER A 608 0.53 -8.77 3.89
CA SER A 608 -0.80 -8.96 4.47
C SER A 608 -1.82 -8.33 3.53
N LEU A 609 -2.85 -9.08 3.15
CA LEU A 609 -3.94 -8.55 2.31
C LEU A 609 -5.17 -8.17 3.15
N GLY A 610 -5.36 -8.82 4.30
CA GLY A 610 -6.47 -8.51 5.19
C GLY A 610 -6.74 -9.57 6.25
N ARG A 611 -7.51 -9.20 7.26
CA ARG A 611 -7.92 -10.07 8.37
C ARG A 611 -9.41 -9.97 8.63
N PHE A 612 -10.06 -11.10 8.91
CA PHE A 612 -11.45 -11.12 9.33
C PHE A 612 -11.75 -12.29 10.26
N ASN A 613 -12.73 -12.10 11.15
CA ASN A 613 -13.08 -13.08 12.16
C ASN A 613 -14.40 -13.77 11.80
N LEU A 614 -14.39 -15.10 11.80
CA LEU A 614 -15.60 -15.91 11.85
C LEU A 614 -15.95 -16.18 13.30
N THR A 615 -16.95 -15.48 13.83
CA THR A 615 -17.37 -15.53 15.24
C THR A 615 -18.53 -16.50 15.47
N ASP A 616 -18.87 -16.69 16.75
CA ASP A 616 -19.98 -17.52 17.25
C ASP A 616 -19.88 -19.01 16.89
N ILE A 617 -18.66 -19.55 16.89
CA ILE A 617 -18.44 -20.99 16.74
C ILE A 617 -18.90 -21.68 18.04
N PRO A 618 -19.77 -22.72 17.97
CA PRO A 618 -20.23 -23.43 19.16
C PRO A 618 -19.07 -24.05 19.95
N PRO A 619 -19.14 -24.07 21.30
CA PRO A 619 -18.13 -24.72 22.13
C PRO A 619 -17.96 -26.19 21.74
N ALA A 620 -16.76 -26.55 21.27
CA ALA A 620 -16.39 -27.91 20.90
C ALA A 620 -14.89 -28.14 21.18
N GLN A 621 -14.47 -29.39 21.25
CA GLN A 621 -13.04 -29.72 21.31
C GLN A 621 -12.30 -29.18 20.08
N ARG A 622 -11.02 -28.83 20.23
CA ARG A 622 -10.16 -28.43 19.11
C ARG A 622 -10.19 -29.49 18.02
N GLY A 623 -10.11 -29.08 16.77
CA GLY A 623 -10.19 -30.03 15.64
C GLY A 623 -11.60 -30.46 15.24
N VAL A 624 -12.65 -30.11 16.02
CA VAL A 624 -14.04 -30.51 15.72
C VAL A 624 -14.77 -29.52 14.81
N PRO A 625 -14.74 -28.19 15.04
CA PRO A 625 -15.39 -27.23 14.14
C PRO A 625 -14.79 -27.29 12.74
N GLN A 626 -15.64 -27.32 11.70
CA GLN A 626 -15.19 -27.37 10.31
C GLN A 626 -15.35 -26.00 9.67
N ILE A 627 -14.23 -25.28 9.57
CA ILE A 627 -14.16 -23.93 9.02
C ILE A 627 -13.71 -24.02 7.56
N GLU A 628 -14.66 -23.93 6.66
CA GLU A 628 -14.44 -23.94 5.22
C GLU A 628 -14.00 -22.55 4.76
N VAL A 629 -12.74 -22.42 4.37
CA VAL A 629 -12.17 -21.19 3.82
C VAL A 629 -12.06 -21.34 2.30
N THR A 630 -12.57 -20.36 1.58
CA THR A 630 -12.64 -20.35 0.13
C THR A 630 -11.98 -19.09 -0.41
N PHE A 631 -10.99 -19.29 -1.27
CA PHE A 631 -10.32 -18.26 -2.06
C PHE A 631 -10.86 -18.35 -3.48
N ASP A 632 -11.32 -17.23 -4.02
CA ASP A 632 -11.87 -17.09 -5.36
C ASP A 632 -11.17 -15.91 -6.04
N ILE A 633 -10.44 -16.18 -7.12
CA ILE A 633 -9.76 -15.17 -7.93
C ILE A 633 -10.52 -15.03 -9.24
N ASP A 634 -10.95 -13.81 -9.54
CA ASP A 634 -11.68 -13.53 -10.77
C ASP A 634 -10.77 -13.37 -12.00
N ALA A 635 -11.35 -13.13 -13.16
CA ALA A 635 -10.62 -12.96 -14.42
C ALA A 635 -9.80 -11.65 -14.51
N ASN A 636 -9.90 -10.75 -13.52
CA ASN A 636 -9.07 -9.55 -13.38
C ASN A 636 -7.91 -9.77 -12.39
N GLY A 637 -7.84 -10.96 -11.76
CA GLY A 637 -6.88 -11.24 -10.69
C GLY A 637 -7.30 -10.70 -9.32
N MET A 638 -8.56 -10.26 -9.13
CA MET A 638 -9.05 -9.75 -7.85
C MET A 638 -9.44 -10.88 -6.90
N LEU A 639 -9.04 -10.78 -5.63
CA LEU A 639 -9.27 -11.81 -4.62
C LEU A 639 -10.56 -11.61 -3.80
N HIS A 640 -11.36 -12.66 -3.74
CA HIS A 640 -12.50 -12.80 -2.84
C HIS A 640 -12.24 -13.94 -1.85
N VAL A 641 -12.32 -13.66 -0.55
CA VAL A 641 -12.14 -14.69 0.49
C VAL A 641 -13.41 -14.82 1.32
N SER A 642 -13.86 -16.06 1.51
CA SER A 642 -14.99 -16.37 2.40
C SER A 642 -14.61 -17.47 3.36
N ALA A 643 -15.14 -17.41 4.58
CA ALA A 643 -15.02 -18.44 5.58
C ALA A 643 -16.40 -18.81 6.10
N LYS A 644 -16.68 -20.11 6.16
CA LYS A 644 -17.98 -20.66 6.56
C LYS A 644 -17.79 -21.77 7.58
N ASP A 645 -18.48 -21.67 8.71
CA ASP A 645 -18.61 -22.81 9.61
C ASP A 645 -19.67 -23.76 9.05
N LYS A 646 -19.27 -25.00 8.74
CA LYS A 646 -20.18 -26.00 8.19
C LYS A 646 -21.21 -26.51 9.20
N GLY A 647 -20.92 -26.40 10.51
CA GLY A 647 -21.85 -26.83 11.56
C GLY A 647 -23.03 -25.88 11.71
N THR A 648 -22.77 -24.57 11.77
CA THR A 648 -23.82 -23.56 11.94
C THR A 648 -24.32 -22.96 10.64
N GLY A 649 -23.58 -23.09 9.54
CA GLY A 649 -23.85 -22.43 8.28
C GLY A 649 -23.51 -20.94 8.27
N LYS A 650 -23.00 -20.38 9.38
CA LYS A 650 -22.57 -18.98 9.46
C LYS A 650 -21.39 -18.75 8.52
N GLU A 651 -21.45 -17.65 7.80
CA GLU A 651 -20.47 -17.28 6.80
C GLU A 651 -20.03 -15.83 7.04
N GLN A 652 -18.73 -15.60 6.91
CA GLN A 652 -18.15 -14.28 6.81
C GLN A 652 -17.38 -14.19 5.49
N LYS A 653 -17.55 -13.08 4.80
CA LYS A 653 -16.91 -12.84 3.52
C LYS A 653 -16.14 -11.55 3.62
N ILE A 654 -14.91 -11.55 3.16
CA ILE A 654 -14.18 -10.34 2.88
C ILE A 654 -13.98 -10.30 1.37
N LYS A 655 -14.43 -9.20 0.77
CA LYS A 655 -13.82 -8.80 -0.48
C LYS A 655 -12.54 -8.12 -0.09
N ILE A 656 -11.40 -8.72 -0.43
CA ILE A 656 -10.12 -8.05 -0.31
C ILE A 656 -10.12 -7.03 -1.46
N GLU A 657 -10.74 -5.89 -1.22
CA GLU A 657 -10.39 -4.67 -1.93
C GLU A 657 -9.19 -4.19 -1.15
N ALA A 658 -7.96 -4.55 -1.56
CA ALA A 658 -6.79 -3.97 -0.91
C ALA A 658 -6.99 -2.46 -0.93
N GLY A 659 -7.03 -1.84 0.26
CA GLY A 659 -7.34 -0.43 0.37
C GLY A 659 -6.33 0.35 -0.47
N SER A 660 -6.76 0.84 -1.62
CA SER A 660 -6.01 1.67 -2.57
C SER A 660 -5.69 3.05 -2.01
N GLY A 661 -5.81 3.23 -0.69
CA GLY A 661 -5.77 4.50 0.02
C GLY A 661 -6.96 5.41 -0.22
N LEU A 662 -7.93 5.03 -1.08
CA LEU A 662 -9.11 5.83 -1.38
C LEU A 662 -10.38 5.16 -0.90
N SER A 663 -11.23 5.94 -0.25
CA SER A 663 -12.62 5.60 0.00
C SER A 663 -13.47 5.75 -1.27
N LYS A 664 -14.64 5.10 -1.29
CA LYS A 664 -15.59 5.24 -2.42
C LYS A 664 -16.03 6.69 -2.59
N GLU A 665 -16.18 7.41 -1.49
CA GLU A 665 -16.53 8.83 -1.47
C GLU A 665 -15.41 9.69 -2.11
N GLU A 666 -14.15 9.35 -1.87
CA GLU A 666 -13.02 10.04 -2.51
C GLU A 666 -12.95 9.78 -4.01
N VAL A 667 -13.17 8.54 -4.45
CA VAL A 667 -13.22 8.18 -5.87
C VAL A 667 -14.35 8.94 -6.59
N GLU A 668 -15.54 9.01 -6.00
CA GLU A 668 -16.66 9.76 -6.58
C GLU A 668 -16.42 11.28 -6.58
N ARG A 669 -15.77 11.82 -5.55
CA ARG A 669 -15.33 13.23 -5.54
C ARG A 669 -14.32 13.49 -6.66
N MET A 670 -13.32 12.62 -6.83
CA MET A 670 -12.30 12.74 -7.87
C MET A 670 -12.91 12.62 -9.27
N LYS A 671 -13.89 11.73 -9.49
CA LYS A 671 -14.68 11.67 -10.73
C LYS A 671 -15.36 13.00 -11.04
N ALA A 672 -15.97 13.63 -10.03
CA ALA A 672 -16.62 14.92 -10.18
C ALA A 672 -15.61 16.04 -10.51
N ASP A 673 -14.47 16.06 -9.82
CA ASP A 673 -13.39 17.04 -10.04
C ASP A 673 -12.78 16.87 -11.44
N ALA A 674 -12.50 15.63 -11.87
CA ALA A 674 -11.97 15.33 -13.20
C ALA A 674 -12.92 15.79 -14.32
N LYS A 675 -14.23 15.65 -14.12
CA LYS A 675 -15.25 16.15 -15.04
C LYS A 675 -15.36 17.67 -15.06
N ALA A 676 -15.14 18.33 -13.92
CA ALA A 676 -15.11 19.78 -13.85
C ALA A 676 -13.91 20.35 -14.62
N HIS A 677 -12.74 19.73 -14.50
CA HIS A 677 -11.53 20.12 -15.24
C HIS A 677 -11.69 19.95 -16.75
N GLU A 678 -12.37 18.90 -17.24
CA GLU A 678 -12.68 18.76 -18.67
C GLU A 678 -13.46 19.97 -19.23
N ALA A 679 -14.40 20.51 -18.45
CA ALA A 679 -15.15 21.70 -18.83
C ALA A 679 -14.28 22.97 -18.82
N GLU A 680 -13.36 23.09 -17.86
CA GLU A 680 -12.37 24.16 -17.79
C GLU A 680 -11.39 24.13 -18.96
N ASP A 681 -10.86 22.94 -19.29
CA ASP A 681 -9.96 22.71 -20.43
C ASP A 681 -10.64 23.04 -21.76
N LYS A 682 -11.90 22.64 -21.93
CA LYS A 682 -12.71 23.01 -23.10
C LYS A 682 -12.88 24.53 -23.19
N ALA A 683 -13.20 25.19 -22.07
CA ALA A 683 -13.33 26.66 -22.04
C ALA A 683 -12.01 27.37 -22.31
N ALA A 684 -10.87 26.82 -21.84
CA ALA A 684 -9.54 27.33 -22.14
C ALA A 684 -9.19 27.16 -23.62
N LYS A 685 -9.44 25.98 -24.21
CA LYS A 685 -9.26 25.71 -25.63
C LYS A 685 -10.10 26.65 -26.50
N GLU A 686 -11.38 26.82 -26.19
CA GLU A 686 -12.26 27.76 -26.91
C GLU A 686 -11.80 29.22 -26.80
N LYS A 687 -11.18 29.61 -25.67
CA LYS A 687 -10.58 30.94 -25.52
C LYS A 687 -9.35 31.10 -26.42
N VAL A 688 -8.49 30.08 -26.50
CA VAL A 688 -7.28 30.09 -27.34
C VAL A 688 -7.64 30.05 -28.83
N GLU A 689 -8.62 29.25 -29.23
CA GLU A 689 -9.11 29.19 -30.62
C GLU A 689 -9.78 30.50 -31.09
N LYS A 690 -10.25 31.34 -30.15
CA LYS A 690 -10.75 32.69 -30.42
C LYS A 690 -9.64 33.74 -30.49
N ILE A 691 -8.38 33.39 -30.22
CA ILE A 691 -7.24 34.28 -30.40
C ILE A 691 -6.83 34.27 -31.87
N ASP A 692 -6.90 35.46 -32.49
CA ASP A 692 -6.53 35.72 -33.88
C ASP A 692 -5.11 35.18 -34.20
N PRO A 693 -4.95 34.26 -35.18
CA PRO A 693 -3.65 33.67 -35.53
C PRO A 693 -2.63 34.69 -36.08
N THR A 694 -3.02 35.94 -36.30
CA THR A 694 -2.12 37.00 -36.79
C THR A 694 -1.41 37.81 -35.70
N LYS A 695 -1.69 37.56 -34.40
CA LYS A 695 -0.99 38.21 -33.29
C LYS A 695 0.05 37.30 -32.63
N PRO A 696 1.32 37.73 -32.50
CA PRO A 696 2.30 36.96 -31.77
C PRO A 696 1.92 36.88 -30.28
N PRO A 697 2.05 35.70 -29.64
CA PRO A 697 1.74 35.55 -28.22
C PRO A 697 2.67 36.43 -27.38
N LYS A 698 2.09 37.19 -26.45
CA LYS A 698 2.87 37.78 -25.35
C LYS A 698 3.33 36.63 -24.46
N VAL A 699 4.64 36.45 -24.34
CA VAL A 699 5.25 35.49 -23.43
C VAL A 699 5.04 35.99 -22.00
N GLU A 700 3.97 35.53 -21.37
CA GLU A 700 3.90 35.43 -19.91
C GLU A 700 4.21 33.97 -19.55
N THR A 701 5.35 33.78 -18.89
CA THR A 701 5.82 32.50 -18.37
C THR A 701 4.86 32.00 -17.30
N THR A 702 4.01 31.04 -17.68
CA THR A 702 3.29 30.18 -16.75
C THR A 702 3.61 28.73 -17.13
N ALA A 703 4.12 27.97 -16.17
CA ALA A 703 4.60 26.61 -16.35
C ALA A 703 3.42 25.63 -16.46
N CYS A 704 2.88 25.47 -17.67
CA CYS A 704 2.00 24.36 -18.05
C CYS A 704 2.16 24.16 -19.56
N ASN A 705 3.24 23.52 -19.99
CA ASN A 705 3.44 23.12 -21.39
C ASN A 705 4.49 22.00 -21.46
N ALA A 706 4.17 20.85 -20.87
CA ALA A 706 4.93 19.61 -21.05
C ALA A 706 4.17 18.58 -21.92
N PHE A 707 2.83 18.61 -21.96
CA PHE A 707 2.05 17.58 -22.67
C PHE A 707 1.84 17.82 -24.18
N ASP A 708 2.00 19.05 -24.67
CA ASP A 708 1.77 19.36 -26.11
C ASP A 708 3.01 19.18 -26.99
N LYS A 709 4.22 19.05 -26.41
CA LYS A 709 5.48 18.96 -27.17
C LYS A 709 5.80 17.58 -27.74
N LEU A 710 4.99 16.56 -27.47
CA LEU A 710 5.09 15.24 -28.12
C LEU A 710 4.44 15.19 -29.52
N SER A 711 3.88 16.30 -30.01
CA SER A 711 3.25 16.37 -31.34
C SER A 711 4.18 16.76 -32.50
N ILE A 712 5.50 16.87 -32.27
CA ILE A 712 6.47 17.13 -33.35
C ILE A 712 7.13 15.82 -33.82
N LEU A 713 6.31 14.90 -34.33
CA LEU A 713 6.75 13.92 -35.32
C LEU A 713 5.91 14.19 -36.58
N SER A 714 6.60 14.57 -37.65
CA SER A 714 5.99 15.02 -38.91
C SER A 714 5.04 13.97 -39.50
N PRO A 715 3.94 14.35 -40.17
CA PRO A 715 2.97 13.44 -40.79
C PRO A 715 3.49 12.55 -41.94
N GLU A 716 4.77 12.63 -42.30
CA GLU A 716 5.29 12.03 -43.55
C GLU A 716 5.76 10.56 -43.41
N ILE A 717 5.66 9.94 -42.23
CA ILE A 717 6.09 8.53 -42.03
C ILE A 717 4.95 7.51 -42.19
N TYR A 718 3.69 7.94 -42.41
CA TYR A 718 2.53 7.03 -42.56
C TYR A 718 2.30 6.47 -43.98
N LYS A 719 3.34 6.31 -44.81
CA LYS A 719 3.24 5.62 -46.10
C LYS A 719 4.42 4.68 -46.35
N ALA A 720 4.30 3.43 -45.90
CA ALA A 720 4.68 2.20 -46.61
C ALA A 720 4.17 0.99 -45.83
#